data_AF-A0A5E4XJF3-F1
#
_entry.id   AF-A0A5E4XJF3-F1
#
_cell.length_a   1.000
_cell.length_b   1.000
_cell.length_c   1.000
_cell.angle_alpha   90.00
_cell.angle_beta   90.00
_cell.angle_gamma   90.00
#
_symmetry.space_group_name_H-M   'P 1'
#
loop_
_entity.id
_entity.type
_entity.pdbx_description
1 polymer ?
#
loop_
_entity_poly.entity_id
_entity_poly.type
_entity_poly.pdbx_seq_one_letter_code
_entity_poly.pdbx_strand_id
1 'polypeptide(L)'
;MTDTGFALTPEQRARMALGMEAACVAVVVEPGAGLGPDAVRAAWAALPARHEMLTMATGQVEGFRGVRHLPEAPPKGLPWIQMHAPGHSADAAALAIAAGPMPEQAASQQANACAIWLTCDAAADVEGGAGSGARLIVMARAWMFDEASIVALVQELLVDAQHAHAQTVSHDDAPLRYEDFASWRDSLVEGDDGLDGQAYWRRYLDEGGAPHDGVRLPARYQAGASIAPAQDVPWHAARRLVPTEIGQALVAIAQARGTAPGLLLQAAWWALLARIGGQSPVNGTVCHDCRTDYGPLVGSLGVFERRLPVRVRLDDALSLIDTACHLNETIDEHRHRQETVPASLSSHRLASLRTLVWDSAVGQARLVGVHAPLGRAECHLDLVTDARGALTQFTLTGDTSAYPAEAIDVLADQYLTMLASLAAQASRADAPWRKIDITSNVQQSRYMNWSGPALAVPDETVIHALLRHAQDTPGANAVEGEGRRLTWSELASEVLTVSANLQARGVRTGDTVALAMPRTVEMVIALLATMRAGAAYVPLDPSWPAARIHAVLSQAKPVLAVAAPPFEPEAEATPVPVVPFAVLAQPMAGDATLAAPRASNRAYVLFTSGSTGVPKGVPIGHRQLVNYAHAIADRLSLSPGHRIALTSTVAADLGNTALFGAMAAGACLVVATEADMADGAAFARFVGRTGVDLVKITPSHLDALVQIATPVLPATVVLGGEATSQALVRTLRKIRADVRVVNHYGPTETTVGVLTHDCGDAALGDHDIGTLPLPLTQPLANCYARVLDDDLSITPVGARGMLYIGGAQLTDGYLGRDAREGFVDDPFKPGARLYRTGDVARWLPQGGIQWLGRADEQVKIRGHRVEPAEIEAVCRDIPGIAQVAVRAWGTGTQTQLAAYVVAPGIADAQKRVSEALANRLPGAWVPAFVVTLATMPRLANGKVDRQALPDPSVTEQAGEGTAVDEPPQTPLEIWLAKRLEDLLGRAPIGVTRSLFALGGDSLTVIRFVARIGEGLHIEVLPGQVFATPTIRGLASALQARPDGGDGLVRRAQARLAFDALPPEAQAAWLARARQASGAAT
;
A
#
# COMPACT_ATOMS: atom_id res chain seq x y z
N MET A 1 61.53 11.85 -11.26
CA MET A 1 60.57 11.90 -10.16
C MET A 1 59.46 10.96 -10.55
N THR A 2 59.42 9.82 -9.86
CA THR A 2 58.54 8.68 -10.11
C THR A 2 57.09 9.05 -9.81
N ASP A 3 56.14 8.62 -10.64
CA ASP A 3 54.70 8.67 -10.34
C ASP A 3 54.43 7.79 -9.11
N THR A 4 54.50 8.38 -7.91
CA THR A 4 54.17 7.69 -6.64
C THR A 4 52.66 7.81 -6.40
N GLY A 5 51.98 6.65 -6.35
CA GLY A 5 50.56 6.53 -6.11
C GLY A 5 50.16 5.05 -5.97
N PHE A 6 48.91 4.79 -5.60
CA PHE A 6 48.38 3.44 -5.39
C PHE A 6 47.03 3.24 -6.11
N ALA A 7 46.71 1.99 -6.42
CA ALA A 7 45.44 1.63 -7.04
C ALA A 7 44.27 1.88 -6.08
N LEU A 8 43.10 2.24 -6.62
CA LEU A 8 41.90 2.42 -5.79
C LEU A 8 41.58 1.14 -5.03
N THR A 9 41.39 1.24 -3.73
CA THR A 9 40.90 0.15 -2.88
C THR A 9 39.51 -0.34 -3.30
N PRO A 10 39.10 -1.59 -3.00
CA PRO A 10 37.73 -2.06 -3.21
C PRO A 10 36.65 -1.11 -2.69
N GLU A 11 36.86 -0.52 -1.51
CA GLU A 11 35.93 0.40 -0.86
C GLU A 11 35.83 1.73 -1.63
N GLN A 12 36.97 2.28 -2.06
CA GLN A 12 36.99 3.46 -2.93
C GLN A 12 36.28 3.19 -4.26
N ARG A 13 36.52 2.02 -4.87
CA ARG A 13 35.83 1.59 -6.10
C ARG A 13 34.32 1.44 -5.89
N ALA A 14 33.90 0.88 -4.74
CA ALA A 14 32.48 0.75 -4.40
C ALA A 14 31.80 2.11 -4.25
N ARG A 15 32.42 3.05 -3.52
CA ARG A 15 31.92 4.43 -3.38
C ARG A 15 31.85 5.15 -4.73
N MET A 16 32.81 4.93 -5.62
CA MET A 16 32.79 5.49 -6.97
C MET A 16 31.70 4.85 -7.86
N ALA A 17 31.47 3.54 -7.75
CA ALA A 17 30.39 2.84 -8.45
C ALA A 17 29.01 3.33 -8.00
N LEU A 18 28.89 3.82 -6.76
CA LEU A 18 27.70 4.50 -6.25
C LEU A 18 27.59 5.97 -6.71
N GLY A 19 28.54 6.48 -7.51
CA GLY A 19 28.53 7.86 -7.98
C GLY A 19 28.92 8.89 -6.92
N MET A 20 29.64 8.49 -5.86
CA MET A 20 30.01 9.37 -4.73
C MET A 20 31.24 10.25 -5.02
N GLU A 21 31.68 10.35 -6.27
CA GLU A 21 32.92 11.06 -6.66
C GLU A 21 32.90 12.56 -6.33
N ALA A 22 31.71 13.15 -6.38
CA ALA A 22 31.47 14.54 -6.04
C ALA A 22 30.76 14.70 -4.67
N ALA A 23 30.35 13.60 -4.04
CA ALA A 23 29.71 13.62 -2.72
C ALA A 23 30.71 13.95 -1.62
N CYS A 24 30.22 14.53 -0.52
CA CYS A 24 31.04 14.92 0.62
C CYS A 24 30.61 14.18 1.88
N VAL A 25 31.58 13.79 2.69
CA VAL A 25 31.38 13.58 4.13
C VAL A 25 31.64 14.91 4.83
N ALA A 26 30.90 15.21 5.88
CA ALA A 26 31.11 16.45 6.62
C ALA A 26 30.84 16.31 8.11
N VAL A 27 31.57 17.06 8.92
CA VAL A 27 31.39 17.14 10.37
C VAL A 27 31.15 18.60 10.73
N VAL A 28 30.07 18.85 11.48
CA VAL A 28 29.68 20.17 11.95
C VAL A 28 29.87 20.22 13.46
N VAL A 29 30.64 21.21 13.93
CA VAL A 29 30.87 21.43 15.35
C VAL A 29 30.63 22.88 15.73
N GLU A 30 30.12 23.08 16.93
CA GLU A 30 30.18 24.35 17.62
C GLU A 30 31.53 24.42 18.36
N PRO A 31 32.46 25.26 17.91
CA PRO A 31 33.74 25.43 18.59
C PRO A 31 33.50 26.01 19.99
N GLY A 32 34.28 25.54 20.96
CA GLY A 32 34.17 26.01 22.35
C GLY A 32 34.36 27.53 22.47
N ALA A 33 33.75 28.15 23.50
CA ALA A 33 33.70 29.62 23.67
C ALA A 33 35.07 30.34 23.73
N GLY A 34 36.19 29.59 23.85
CA GLY A 34 37.56 30.11 23.84
C GLY A 34 38.35 29.89 22.53
N LEU A 35 37.76 29.24 21.52
CA LEU A 35 38.44 28.94 20.25
C LEU A 35 38.06 29.96 19.17
N GLY A 36 39.00 30.85 18.84
CA GLY A 36 38.83 31.82 17.75
C GLY A 36 39.08 31.24 16.35
N PRO A 37 38.50 31.84 15.29
CA PRO A 37 38.66 31.37 13.91
C PRO A 37 40.11 31.30 13.46
N ASP A 38 40.96 32.24 13.89
CA ASP A 38 42.36 32.31 13.45
C ASP A 38 43.20 31.16 14.01
N ALA A 39 42.96 30.74 15.25
CA ALA A 39 43.66 29.60 15.86
C ALA A 39 43.30 28.29 15.14
N VAL A 40 42.01 28.09 14.85
CA VAL A 40 41.53 26.95 14.08
C VAL A 40 42.07 26.97 12.65
N ARG A 41 42.10 28.15 12.00
CA ARG A 41 42.67 28.31 10.66
C ARG A 41 44.16 27.99 10.61
N ALA A 42 44.92 28.41 11.61
CA ALA A 42 46.35 28.12 11.71
C ALA A 42 46.60 26.61 11.88
N ALA A 43 45.84 25.94 12.77
CA ALA A 43 45.90 24.49 12.93
C ALA A 43 45.51 23.75 11.64
N TRP A 44 44.44 24.19 10.96
CA TRP A 44 44.01 23.63 9.67
C TRP A 44 45.10 23.69 8.59
N ALA A 45 45.88 24.77 8.56
CA ALA A 45 46.98 24.94 7.60
C ALA A 45 48.18 24.02 7.87
N ALA A 46 48.33 23.47 9.09
CA ALA A 46 49.44 22.60 9.47
C ALA A 46 49.17 21.10 9.20
N LEU A 47 47.90 20.68 9.17
CA LEU A 47 47.49 19.28 8.99
C LEU A 47 48.06 18.58 7.73
N PRO A 48 48.20 19.24 6.55
CA PRO A 48 48.77 18.60 5.36
C PRO A 48 50.18 18.01 5.54
N ALA A 49 50.96 18.52 6.51
CA ALA A 49 52.30 18.01 6.78
C ALA A 49 52.28 16.65 7.50
N ARG A 50 51.18 16.32 8.19
CA ARG A 50 51.00 15.06 8.94
C ARG A 50 50.14 14.04 8.19
N HIS A 51 49.22 14.53 7.36
CA HIS A 51 48.19 13.70 6.73
C HIS A 51 48.26 13.76 5.20
N GLU A 52 48.84 12.72 4.59
CA GLU A 52 49.05 12.65 3.15
C GLU A 52 47.76 12.71 2.33
N MET A 53 46.65 12.14 2.82
CA MET A 53 45.37 12.09 2.11
C MET A 53 44.80 13.48 1.82
N LEU A 54 45.19 14.50 2.59
CA LEU A 54 44.81 15.90 2.37
C LEU A 54 45.53 16.52 1.15
N THR A 55 46.63 15.90 0.68
CA THR A 55 47.47 16.37 -0.42
C THR A 55 47.49 15.45 -1.65
N MET A 56 46.74 14.36 -1.64
CA MET A 56 46.61 13.43 -2.77
C MET A 56 45.56 13.91 -3.80
N ALA A 57 45.51 13.31 -4.99
CA ALA A 57 44.44 13.54 -5.97
C ALA A 57 44.17 12.31 -6.83
N THR A 58 43.02 12.29 -7.53
CA THR A 58 42.80 11.28 -8.57
C THR A 58 43.75 11.47 -9.75
N GLY A 59 44.24 10.36 -10.28
CA GLY A 59 45.05 10.35 -11.50
C GLY A 59 45.02 9.00 -12.19
N GLN A 60 45.72 8.90 -13.32
CA GLN A 60 46.10 7.63 -13.91
C GLN A 60 47.43 7.21 -13.27
N VAL A 61 47.49 5.99 -12.74
CA VAL A 61 48.70 5.34 -12.21
C VAL A 61 48.88 4.06 -13.02
N GLU A 62 49.99 3.96 -13.76
CA GLU A 62 50.33 2.79 -14.61
C GLU A 62 49.21 2.34 -15.58
N GLY A 63 48.42 3.28 -16.10
CA GLY A 63 47.32 2.99 -17.06
C GLY A 63 45.99 2.59 -16.41
N PHE A 64 45.90 2.60 -15.08
CA PHE A 64 44.67 2.41 -14.32
C PHE A 64 44.30 3.67 -13.53
N ARG A 65 43.00 3.82 -13.22
CA ARG A 65 42.52 4.91 -12.37
C ARG A 65 42.96 4.66 -10.93
N GLY A 66 43.71 5.59 -10.34
CA GLY A 66 44.33 5.47 -9.01
C GLY A 66 44.34 6.78 -8.22
N VAL A 67 44.92 6.71 -7.03
CA VAL A 67 45.24 7.87 -6.19
C VAL A 67 46.72 8.18 -6.38
N ARG A 68 47.07 9.43 -6.67
CA ARG A 68 48.46 9.88 -6.84
C ARG A 68 48.79 11.01 -5.87
N HIS A 69 50.05 11.11 -5.50
CA HIS A 69 50.56 12.31 -4.82
C HIS A 69 50.50 13.51 -5.77
N LEU A 70 50.09 14.68 -5.25
CA LEU A 70 50.30 15.92 -5.97
C LEU A 70 51.81 16.27 -5.93
N PRO A 71 52.44 16.65 -7.06
CA PRO A 71 53.88 16.94 -7.11
C PRO A 71 54.33 18.09 -6.20
N GLU A 72 53.41 18.98 -5.85
CA GLU A 72 53.58 20.07 -4.88
C GLU A 72 52.30 20.10 -4.03
N ALA A 73 52.42 20.30 -2.70
CA ALA A 73 51.26 20.63 -1.86
C ALA A 73 50.48 21.80 -2.51
N PRO A 74 49.14 21.85 -2.43
CA PRO A 74 48.38 22.89 -3.11
C PRO A 74 49.00 24.26 -2.77
N PRO A 75 49.42 25.06 -3.78
CA PRO A 75 50.30 26.23 -3.58
C PRO A 75 49.70 27.35 -2.72
N LYS A 76 48.46 27.18 -2.23
CA LYS A 76 47.70 28.09 -1.37
C LYS A 76 47.23 27.45 -0.04
N GLY A 77 47.70 26.25 0.31
CA GLY A 77 47.23 25.50 1.49
C GLY A 77 45.84 24.88 1.30
N LEU A 78 45.31 24.23 2.34
CA LEU A 78 43.93 23.71 2.32
C LEU A 78 42.91 24.86 2.31
N PRO A 79 41.77 24.72 1.60
CA PRO A 79 40.74 25.76 1.57
C PRO A 79 40.20 26.08 2.97
N TRP A 80 40.16 27.37 3.28
CA TRP A 80 39.47 27.95 4.43
C TRP A 80 38.44 28.97 3.93
N ILE A 81 37.17 28.75 4.26
CA ILE A 81 36.06 29.57 3.78
C ILE A 81 35.39 30.23 4.98
N GLN A 82 35.25 31.55 4.95
CA GLN A 82 34.37 32.26 5.89
C GLN A 82 33.02 32.48 5.22
N MET A 83 31.95 32.03 5.87
CA MET A 83 30.59 32.21 5.41
C MET A 83 29.78 32.96 6.45
N HIS A 84 28.85 33.78 5.96
CA HIS A 84 27.85 34.41 6.79
C HIS A 84 26.47 34.00 6.29
N ALA A 85 25.64 33.42 7.16
CA ALA A 85 24.30 33.00 6.82
C ALA A 85 23.25 33.86 7.56
N PRO A 86 22.33 34.52 6.84
CA PRO A 86 21.20 35.19 7.45
C PRO A 86 20.17 34.15 7.92
N GLY A 87 19.68 34.25 9.16
CA GLY A 87 18.59 33.39 9.64
C GLY A 87 18.62 33.06 11.14
N HIS A 88 17.60 32.30 11.59
CA HIS A 88 17.30 32.08 13.01
C HIS A 88 18.07 30.93 13.69
N SER A 89 18.79 30.06 12.95
CA SER A 89 19.55 28.93 13.55
C SER A 89 20.86 28.62 12.83
N ALA A 90 21.99 28.77 13.54
CA ALA A 90 23.32 28.44 13.04
C ALA A 90 23.52 26.93 12.80
N ASP A 91 22.93 26.07 13.66
CA ASP A 91 22.98 24.61 13.50
C ASP A 91 22.31 24.18 12.19
N ALA A 92 21.11 24.70 11.92
CA ALA A 92 20.35 24.35 10.70
C ALA A 92 21.07 24.81 9.43
N ALA A 93 21.60 26.04 9.42
CA ALA A 93 22.35 26.56 8.29
C ALA A 93 23.64 25.75 8.04
N ALA A 94 24.38 25.42 9.10
CA ALA A 94 25.61 24.64 8.97
C ALA A 94 25.36 23.21 8.49
N LEU A 95 24.29 22.56 8.97
CA LEU A 95 23.90 21.23 8.50
C LEU A 95 23.44 21.25 7.04
N ALA A 96 22.73 22.29 6.60
CA ALA A 96 22.34 22.46 5.20
C ALA A 96 23.55 22.69 4.26
N ILE A 97 24.60 23.37 4.74
CA ILE A 97 25.86 23.50 3.99
C ILE A 97 26.60 22.17 3.95
N ALA A 98 26.71 21.47 5.08
CA ALA A 98 27.37 20.17 5.19
C ALA A 98 26.72 19.09 4.30
N ALA A 99 25.41 19.20 4.10
CA ALA A 99 24.56 18.39 3.23
C ALA A 99 24.77 18.64 1.72
N GLY A 100 25.32 19.81 1.37
CA GLY A 100 25.46 20.27 0.00
C GLY A 100 26.74 19.75 -0.68
N PRO A 101 26.92 20.07 -1.98
CA PRO A 101 28.16 19.80 -2.67
C PRO A 101 29.31 20.61 -2.05
N MET A 102 30.54 20.15 -2.26
CA MET A 102 31.72 20.92 -1.84
C MET A 102 31.67 22.32 -2.48
N PRO A 103 31.91 23.41 -1.71
CA PRO A 103 31.85 24.76 -2.24
C PRO A 103 32.76 24.95 -3.46
N GLU A 104 32.31 25.71 -4.45
CA GLU A 104 33.08 25.96 -5.69
C GLU A 104 34.50 26.51 -5.42
N GLN A 105 34.66 27.29 -4.35
CA GLN A 105 35.94 27.83 -3.90
C GLN A 105 36.94 26.73 -3.48
N ALA A 106 36.44 25.65 -2.87
CA ALA A 106 37.25 24.49 -2.50
C ALA A 106 37.42 23.53 -3.71
N ALA A 107 36.36 23.34 -4.49
CA ALA A 107 36.38 22.49 -5.69
C ALA A 107 37.38 22.99 -6.75
N SER A 108 37.45 24.31 -6.97
CA SER A 108 38.39 24.96 -7.90
C SER A 108 39.86 24.82 -7.49
N GLN A 109 40.14 24.61 -6.20
CA GLN A 109 41.49 24.34 -5.69
C GLN A 109 41.90 22.87 -5.85
N GLN A 110 41.04 22.04 -6.46
CA GLN A 110 41.20 20.58 -6.56
C GLN A 110 41.47 19.92 -5.20
N ALA A 111 41.00 20.54 -4.12
CA ALA A 111 41.21 20.05 -2.78
C ALA A 111 40.32 18.85 -2.48
N ASN A 112 40.79 18.05 -1.54
CA ASN A 112 40.07 16.86 -1.06
C ASN A 112 39.22 17.15 0.17
N ALA A 113 39.56 18.21 0.91
CA ALA A 113 38.85 18.65 2.09
C ALA A 113 38.88 20.18 2.20
N CYS A 114 37.92 20.77 2.90
CA CYS A 114 37.87 22.19 3.23
C CYS A 114 37.29 22.42 4.63
N ALA A 115 37.76 23.48 5.28
CA ALA A 115 37.17 23.99 6.51
C ALA A 115 36.36 25.26 6.23
N ILE A 116 35.15 25.33 6.77
CA ILE A 116 34.24 26.47 6.65
C ILE A 116 33.93 27.00 8.05
N TRP A 117 34.20 28.27 8.26
CA TRP A 117 33.80 29.00 9.45
C TRP A 117 32.54 29.81 9.15
N LEU A 118 31.40 29.33 9.65
CA LEU A 118 30.10 29.95 9.46
C LEU A 118 29.77 30.86 10.65
N THR A 119 29.35 32.09 10.38
CA THR A 119 28.73 32.98 11.36
C THR A 119 27.27 33.25 10.99
N CYS A 120 26.41 33.42 12.00
CA CYS A 120 25.00 33.73 11.81
C CYS A 120 24.61 34.93 12.67
N ASP A 121 23.72 35.77 12.15
CA ASP A 121 23.07 36.84 12.92
C ASP A 121 22.00 36.22 13.83
N ALA A 122 22.29 36.00 15.12
CA ALA A 122 21.28 35.50 16.05
C ALA A 122 20.37 36.64 16.55
N ALA A 123 19.05 36.50 16.38
CA ALA A 123 18.07 37.17 17.24
C ALA A 123 17.98 36.41 18.56
N ALA A 124 18.18 37.12 19.67
CA ALA A 124 18.11 36.59 21.03
C ALA A 124 16.66 36.23 21.39
N ASP A 125 16.30 34.95 21.43
CA ASP A 125 15.06 34.48 22.07
C ASP A 125 15.17 33.00 22.48
N VAL A 126 15.97 32.73 23.53
CA VAL A 126 15.71 31.68 24.54
C VAL A 126 16.31 32.20 25.85
N GLU A 127 15.51 32.31 26.90
CA GLU A 127 15.96 32.78 28.22
C GLU A 127 17.09 31.88 28.76
N GLY A 128 18.30 32.43 28.79
CA GLY A 128 19.42 31.94 29.62
C GLY A 128 20.68 31.50 28.87
N GLY A 129 21.45 32.44 28.32
CA GLY A 129 22.89 32.27 28.11
C GLY A 129 23.43 32.74 26.75
N ALA A 130 24.51 33.53 26.79
CA ALA A 130 25.14 34.26 25.68
C ALA A 130 25.59 33.43 24.45
N GLY A 131 25.43 34.01 23.25
CA GLY A 131 26.34 33.81 22.11
C GLY A 131 25.67 33.72 20.73
N SER A 132 25.90 34.70 19.86
CA SER A 132 25.87 34.44 18.41
C SER A 132 27.00 33.45 18.08
N GLY A 133 26.65 32.18 17.90
CA GLY A 133 27.64 31.10 17.79
C GLY A 133 28.16 30.91 16.37
N ALA A 134 29.48 30.81 16.21
CA ALA A 134 30.08 30.33 14.97
C ALA A 134 29.92 28.80 14.83
N ARG A 135 29.98 28.27 13.61
CA ARG A 135 30.04 26.82 13.33
C ARG A 135 31.26 26.51 12.47
N LEU A 136 32.00 25.48 12.84
CA LEU A 136 33.06 24.92 12.02
C LEU A 136 32.50 23.71 11.27
N ILE A 137 32.59 23.75 9.95
CA ILE A 137 32.21 22.65 9.07
C ILE A 137 33.49 22.16 8.41
N VAL A 138 33.85 20.89 8.63
CA VAL A 138 34.93 20.25 7.89
C VAL A 138 34.28 19.30 6.89
N MET A 139 34.46 19.56 5.60
CA MET A 139 33.92 18.75 4.50
C MET A 139 35.07 18.07 3.77
N ALA A 140 34.89 16.83 3.35
CA ALA A 140 35.86 16.09 2.54
C ALA A 140 35.17 15.19 1.51
N ARG A 141 35.86 14.87 0.41
CA ARG A 141 35.31 14.01 -0.65
C ARG A 141 35.07 12.60 -0.12
N ALA A 142 33.84 12.13 -0.21
CA ALA A 142 33.39 10.88 0.42
C ALA A 142 34.06 9.62 -0.13
N TRP A 143 34.60 9.65 -1.35
CA TRP A 143 35.34 8.51 -1.89
C TRP A 143 36.81 8.47 -1.42
N MET A 144 37.34 9.50 -0.75
CA MET A 144 38.69 9.48 -0.17
C MET A 144 38.70 9.44 1.36
N PHE A 145 37.65 9.93 1.99
CA PHE A 145 37.52 9.98 3.44
C PHE A 145 36.22 9.34 3.85
N ASP A 146 36.27 8.52 4.90
CA ASP A 146 35.10 8.16 5.67
C ASP A 146 34.86 9.12 6.84
N GLU A 147 33.71 8.96 7.44
CA GLU A 147 33.16 9.81 8.48
C GLU A 147 33.97 9.69 9.77
N ALA A 148 34.44 8.49 10.10
CA ALA A 148 35.31 8.25 11.25
C ALA A 148 36.67 8.96 11.09
N SER A 149 37.21 9.03 9.87
CA SER A 149 38.43 9.80 9.57
C SER A 149 38.22 11.31 9.74
N ILE A 150 37.09 11.86 9.28
CA ILE A 150 36.81 13.29 9.43
C ILE A 150 36.49 13.66 10.88
N VAL A 151 35.81 12.81 11.63
CA VAL A 151 35.60 13.01 13.07
C VAL A 151 36.94 13.08 13.81
N ALA A 152 37.84 12.13 13.55
CA ALA A 152 39.19 12.12 14.14
C ALA A 152 39.99 13.38 13.74
N LEU A 153 39.95 13.77 12.47
CA LEU A 153 40.60 14.98 11.96
C LEU A 153 40.10 16.25 12.65
N VAL A 154 38.79 16.36 12.89
CA VAL A 154 38.19 17.51 13.58
C VAL A 154 38.58 17.53 15.05
N GLN A 155 38.61 16.38 15.73
CA GLN A 155 39.08 16.32 17.11
C GLN A 155 40.55 16.74 17.22
N GLU A 156 41.42 16.25 16.34
CA GLU A 156 42.82 16.66 16.24
C GLU A 156 42.94 18.17 15.96
N LEU A 157 42.17 18.68 15.00
CA LEU A 157 42.13 20.10 14.65
C LEU A 157 41.77 20.99 15.85
N LEU A 158 40.77 20.60 16.64
CA LEU A 158 40.35 21.36 17.82
C LEU A 158 41.41 21.31 18.92
N VAL A 159 42.05 20.15 19.12
CA VAL A 159 43.15 19.99 20.08
C VAL A 159 44.34 20.86 19.69
N ASP A 160 44.74 20.84 18.42
CA ASP A 160 45.83 21.66 17.90
C ASP A 160 45.52 23.16 18.00
N ALA A 161 44.28 23.55 17.68
CA ALA A 161 43.85 24.95 17.78
C ALA A 161 43.91 25.46 19.23
N GLN A 162 43.61 24.61 20.22
CA GLN A 162 43.74 24.96 21.64
C GLN A 162 45.21 25.06 22.06
N HIS A 163 46.07 24.15 21.59
CA HIS A 163 47.50 24.14 21.89
C HIS A 163 48.31 25.16 21.08
N ALA A 164 47.78 25.76 20.01
CA ALA A 164 48.45 26.86 19.31
C ALA A 164 48.72 28.08 20.23
N HIS A 165 48.07 28.14 21.41
CA HIS A 165 48.37 29.11 22.47
C HIS A 165 49.44 28.66 23.49
N ALA A 166 49.88 27.40 23.48
CA ALA A 166 50.89 26.81 24.37
C ALA A 166 51.94 26.03 23.56
N GLN A 167 53.17 26.55 23.50
CA GLN A 167 54.29 26.05 22.69
C GLN A 167 54.34 24.51 22.45
N THR A 168 54.31 24.15 21.16
CA THR A 168 54.74 22.90 20.49
C THR A 168 54.81 21.62 21.34
N VAL A 169 53.77 20.77 21.20
CA VAL A 169 53.86 19.34 21.49
C VAL A 169 54.43 18.63 20.26
N SER A 170 55.56 17.93 20.43
CA SER A 170 56.09 16.98 19.44
C SER A 170 55.22 15.73 19.45
N HIS A 171 54.61 15.40 18.32
CA HIS A 171 54.05 14.06 18.08
C HIS A 171 55.11 13.26 17.33
N ASP A 172 55.81 12.37 18.04
CA ASP A 172 57.01 11.66 17.54
C ASP A 172 56.71 10.47 16.60
N ASP A 173 55.45 10.06 16.43
CA ASP A 173 55.09 8.98 15.51
C ASP A 173 54.05 9.48 14.49
N ALA A 174 54.47 9.68 13.23
CA ALA A 174 53.55 9.92 12.14
C ALA A 174 52.70 8.65 11.91
N PRO A 175 51.36 8.76 11.73
CA PRO A 175 50.51 7.60 11.47
C PRO A 175 50.91 6.89 10.18
N LEU A 176 50.64 5.59 10.10
CA LEU A 176 50.94 4.78 8.91
C LEU A 176 50.20 5.35 7.69
N ARG A 177 50.87 5.35 6.53
CA ARG A 177 50.30 5.89 5.30
C ARG A 177 49.16 5.02 4.78
N TYR A 178 48.19 5.63 4.12
CA TYR A 178 47.07 4.89 3.54
C TYR A 178 47.54 4.02 2.36
N GLU A 179 48.58 4.44 1.66
CA GLU A 179 49.22 3.64 0.59
C GLU A 179 49.82 2.32 1.12
N ASP A 180 50.45 2.37 2.29
CA ASP A 180 51.05 1.20 2.95
C ASP A 180 49.95 0.22 3.38
N PHE A 181 48.85 0.74 3.93
CA PHE A 181 47.67 -0.05 4.26
C PHE A 181 47.03 -0.71 3.04
N ALA A 182 46.83 0.04 1.95
CA ALA A 182 46.23 -0.47 0.73
C ALA A 182 47.05 -1.64 0.14
N SER A 183 48.37 -1.50 0.12
CA SER A 183 49.30 -2.51 -0.38
C SER A 183 49.33 -3.76 0.53
N TRP A 184 49.38 -3.55 1.85
CA TRP A 184 49.35 -4.64 2.83
C TRP A 184 48.04 -5.44 2.76
N ARG A 185 46.89 -4.76 2.66
CA ARG A 185 45.59 -5.42 2.52
C ARG A 185 45.53 -6.31 1.29
N ASP A 186 46.00 -5.83 0.13
CA ASP A 186 45.93 -6.62 -1.11
C ASP A 186 46.70 -7.95 -0.95
N SER A 187 47.80 -7.96 -0.20
CA SER A 187 48.53 -9.20 0.14
C SER A 187 47.72 -10.18 1.01
N LEU A 188 46.82 -9.70 1.87
CA LEU A 188 45.94 -10.55 2.69
C LEU A 188 44.86 -11.23 1.85
N VAL A 189 44.31 -10.51 0.87
CA VAL A 189 43.23 -11.01 0.00
C VAL A 189 43.75 -12.06 -0.99
N GLU A 190 45.00 -11.95 -1.42
CA GLU A 190 45.64 -12.89 -2.34
C GLU A 190 46.20 -14.16 -1.66
N GLY A 191 46.34 -14.15 -0.33
CA GLY A 191 46.85 -15.28 0.47
C GLY A 191 45.79 -16.35 0.84
N ASP A 192 46.23 -17.35 1.60
CA ASP A 192 45.38 -18.47 2.06
C ASP A 192 44.18 -17.98 2.91
N ASP A 193 44.37 -16.95 3.73
CA ASP A 193 43.31 -16.31 4.53
C ASP A 193 42.22 -15.69 3.64
N GLY A 194 42.62 -15.14 2.48
CA GLY A 194 41.72 -14.62 1.47
C GLY A 194 40.82 -15.69 0.86
N LEU A 195 41.38 -16.88 0.60
CA LEU A 195 40.63 -18.02 0.07
C LEU A 195 39.63 -18.59 1.09
N ASP A 196 40.02 -18.70 2.37
CA ASP A 196 39.09 -19.10 3.45
C ASP A 196 37.94 -18.10 3.59
N GLY A 197 38.25 -16.80 3.60
CA GLY A 197 37.25 -15.74 3.64
C GLY A 197 36.24 -15.81 2.49
N GLN A 198 36.71 -16.01 1.25
CA GLN A 198 35.82 -16.18 0.10
C GLN A 198 34.95 -17.45 0.21
N ALA A 199 35.49 -18.56 0.71
CA ALA A 199 34.74 -19.80 0.92
C ALA A 199 33.65 -19.63 2.00
N TYR A 200 33.97 -18.92 3.09
CA TYR A 200 33.01 -18.54 4.12
C TYR A 200 31.85 -17.73 3.54
N TRP A 201 32.13 -16.65 2.81
CA TRP A 201 31.07 -15.80 2.26
C TRP A 201 30.17 -16.51 1.23
N ARG A 202 30.72 -17.46 0.46
CA ARG A 202 29.91 -18.34 -0.41
C ARG A 202 28.95 -19.19 0.41
N ARG A 203 29.43 -19.83 1.48
CA ARG A 203 28.57 -20.61 2.39
C ARG A 203 27.50 -19.73 3.04
N TYR A 204 27.87 -18.54 3.51
CA TYR A 204 26.94 -17.57 4.09
C TYR A 204 25.79 -17.20 3.13
N LEU A 205 26.09 -17.10 1.83
CA LEU A 205 25.10 -16.88 0.76
C LEU A 205 24.28 -18.13 0.45
N ASP A 206 24.90 -19.32 0.40
CA ASP A 206 24.22 -20.58 0.08
C ASP A 206 23.22 -20.98 1.18
N GLU A 207 23.59 -20.81 2.45
CA GLU A 207 22.79 -21.27 3.59
C GLU A 207 21.58 -20.41 3.90
N GLY A 208 21.62 -19.10 3.58
CA GLY A 208 20.49 -18.21 3.87
C GLY A 208 20.03 -17.34 2.70
N GLY A 209 20.49 -17.65 1.49
CA GLY A 209 20.24 -16.84 0.29
C GLY A 209 20.97 -15.51 0.32
N ALA A 210 21.00 -14.83 -0.83
CA ALA A 210 21.35 -13.41 -0.81
C ALA A 210 20.30 -12.67 0.04
N PRO A 211 20.66 -11.58 0.73
CA PRO A 211 19.69 -10.69 1.38
C PRO A 211 18.66 -10.17 0.35
N HIS A 212 17.60 -10.94 0.11
CA HIS A 212 16.71 -10.72 -1.03
C HIS A 212 15.70 -9.61 -0.80
N ASP A 213 15.45 -9.22 0.45
CA ASP A 213 14.63 -8.07 0.78
C ASP A 213 15.03 -7.55 2.16
N GLY A 214 15.33 -6.26 2.25
CA GLY A 214 15.50 -5.61 3.53
C GLY A 214 14.25 -5.61 4.36
N VAL A 215 14.39 -5.15 5.60
CA VAL A 215 13.23 -4.72 6.38
C VAL A 215 12.45 -3.79 5.47
N ARG A 216 11.25 -4.24 5.07
CA ARG A 216 10.34 -3.47 4.23
C ARG A 216 9.75 -2.36 5.09
N LEU A 217 10.60 -1.41 5.48
CA LEU A 217 10.17 -0.08 5.88
C LEU A 217 9.28 0.45 4.76
N PRO A 218 8.33 1.37 5.02
CA PRO A 218 7.35 1.91 4.07
C PRO A 218 7.95 2.46 2.75
N ALA A 219 8.48 1.60 1.89
CA ALA A 219 9.27 2.02 0.77
C ALA A 219 8.36 2.30 -0.43
N ARG A 220 8.48 3.48 -1.02
CA ARG A 220 7.82 3.92 -2.26
C ARG A 220 8.35 3.21 -3.51
N TYR A 221 9.34 2.32 -3.36
CA TYR A 221 10.18 1.98 -4.50
C TYR A 221 9.50 1.05 -5.53
N GLN A 222 9.37 1.58 -6.76
CA GLN A 222 9.22 0.78 -7.98
C GLN A 222 10.60 0.30 -8.43
N ALA A 223 10.78 -1.01 -8.55
CA ALA A 223 11.91 -1.58 -9.27
C ALA A 223 11.85 -1.12 -10.74
N GLY A 224 12.73 -0.21 -11.16
CA GLY A 224 12.91 0.09 -12.59
C GLY A 224 13.24 1.54 -12.99
N ALA A 225 13.22 2.53 -12.10
CA ALA A 225 13.51 3.91 -12.50
C ALA A 225 15.03 4.15 -12.73
N SER A 226 15.35 4.83 -13.83
CA SER A 226 16.69 5.21 -14.36
C SER A 226 17.73 5.60 -13.30
N ILE A 227 19.02 5.37 -13.61
CA ILE A 227 20.19 5.62 -12.76
C ILE A 227 20.48 7.14 -12.78
N ALA A 228 20.03 7.87 -11.76
CA ALA A 228 20.54 9.21 -11.46
C ALA A 228 21.79 9.12 -10.55
N PRO A 229 22.74 10.07 -10.59
CA PRO A 229 23.89 10.12 -9.70
C PRO A 229 23.47 10.28 -8.22
N ALA A 230 24.26 9.78 -7.26
CA ALA A 230 23.93 9.82 -5.82
C ALA A 230 23.69 11.23 -5.25
N GLN A 231 24.20 12.29 -5.90
CA GLN A 231 24.02 13.67 -5.47
C GLN A 231 22.61 14.22 -5.73
N ASP A 232 21.88 13.64 -6.67
CA ASP A 232 20.53 14.08 -7.06
C ASP A 232 19.44 13.31 -6.31
N VAL A 233 19.81 12.43 -5.37
CA VAL A 233 18.87 11.66 -4.57
C VAL A 233 18.44 12.52 -3.37
N PRO A 234 17.17 12.98 -3.31
CA PRO A 234 16.71 13.74 -2.15
C PRO A 234 16.71 12.83 -0.92
N TRP A 235 17.31 13.26 0.18
CA TRP A 235 17.40 12.51 1.43
C TRP A 235 16.82 13.31 2.60
N HIS A 236 16.50 12.61 3.67
CA HIS A 236 16.02 13.20 4.93
C HIS A 236 16.81 12.65 6.10
N ALA A 237 17.22 13.52 7.03
CA ALA A 237 17.98 13.15 8.22
C ALA A 237 17.21 13.52 9.49
N ALA A 238 16.79 12.51 10.25
CA ALA A 238 16.13 12.68 11.54
C ALA A 238 17.17 12.55 12.66
N ARG A 239 17.64 13.68 13.17
CA ARG A 239 18.56 13.74 14.31
C ARG A 239 17.80 13.75 15.64
N ARG A 240 18.30 13.02 16.64
CA ARG A 240 17.81 13.03 18.01
C ARG A 240 18.97 13.20 18.99
N LEU A 241 18.79 14.12 19.93
CA LEU A 241 19.64 14.21 21.11
C LEU A 241 19.17 13.17 22.13
N VAL A 242 20.13 12.50 22.76
CA VAL A 242 19.86 11.52 23.81
C VAL A 242 20.20 12.14 25.16
N PRO A 243 19.23 12.25 26.09
CA PRO A 243 19.49 12.71 27.45
C PRO A 243 20.62 11.93 28.12
N THR A 244 21.50 12.64 28.83
CA THR A 244 22.69 12.09 29.48
C THR A 244 22.36 10.91 30.39
N GLU A 245 21.24 10.99 31.11
CA GLU A 245 20.79 9.95 32.04
C GLU A 245 20.47 8.64 31.31
N ILE A 246 19.89 8.72 30.11
CA ILE A 246 19.60 7.55 29.26
C ILE A 246 20.90 6.94 28.76
N GLY A 247 21.81 7.75 28.21
CA GLY A 247 23.11 7.28 27.71
C GLY A 247 23.92 6.55 28.80
N GLN A 248 24.01 7.14 30.00
CA GLN A 248 24.71 6.55 31.13
C GLN A 248 24.05 5.28 31.66
N ALA A 249 22.71 5.23 31.72
CA ALA A 249 21.98 4.05 32.16
C ALA A 249 22.23 2.86 31.21
N LEU A 250 22.24 3.09 29.90
CA LEU A 250 22.52 2.05 28.90
C LEU A 250 23.95 1.50 29.01
N VAL A 251 24.93 2.36 29.30
CA VAL A 251 26.31 1.92 29.60
C VAL A 251 26.33 1.03 30.83
N ALA A 252 25.67 1.43 31.92
CA ALA A 252 25.62 0.65 33.15
C ALA A 252 24.95 -0.72 32.95
N ILE A 253 23.86 -0.79 32.16
CA ILE A 253 23.18 -2.04 31.81
C ILE A 253 24.12 -2.98 31.05
N ALA A 254 24.80 -2.48 30.01
CA ALA A 254 25.70 -3.30 29.20
C ALA A 254 26.89 -3.81 30.03
N GLN A 255 27.50 -2.94 30.84
CA GLN A 255 28.64 -3.28 31.70
C GLN A 255 28.28 -4.31 32.77
N ALA A 256 27.09 -4.22 33.37
CA ALA A 256 26.63 -5.18 34.39
C ALA A 256 26.52 -6.63 33.85
N ARG A 257 26.43 -6.79 32.53
CA ARG A 257 26.34 -8.06 31.82
C ARG A 257 27.59 -8.39 30.99
N GLY A 258 28.67 -7.62 31.15
CA GLY A 258 29.93 -7.85 30.45
C GLY A 258 29.87 -7.62 28.92
N THR A 259 28.93 -6.81 28.44
CA THR A 259 28.73 -6.49 27.02
C THR A 259 29.15 -5.06 26.73
N ALA A 260 29.68 -4.79 25.53
CA ALA A 260 29.98 -3.43 25.11
C ALA A 260 28.69 -2.61 24.86
N PRO A 261 28.58 -1.35 25.34
CA PRO A 261 27.38 -0.52 25.16
C PRO A 261 26.92 -0.41 23.70
N GLY A 262 27.86 -0.31 22.75
CA GLY A 262 27.56 -0.24 21.32
C GLY A 262 26.80 -1.47 20.78
N LEU A 263 27.05 -2.67 21.31
CA LEU A 263 26.35 -3.89 20.89
C LEU A 263 24.90 -3.90 21.37
N LEU A 264 24.62 -3.38 22.57
CA LEU A 264 23.26 -3.23 23.07
C LEU A 264 22.45 -2.26 22.20
N LEU A 265 23.06 -1.14 21.79
CA LEU A 265 22.44 -0.18 20.87
C LEU A 265 22.15 -0.83 19.50
N GLN A 266 23.10 -1.60 18.97
CA GLN A 266 22.89 -2.35 17.73
C GLN A 266 21.77 -3.38 17.85
N ALA A 267 21.75 -4.17 18.93
CA ALA A 267 20.68 -5.13 19.18
C ALA A 267 19.31 -4.46 19.26
N ALA A 268 19.21 -3.29 19.92
CA ALA A 268 17.98 -2.51 19.96
C ALA A 268 17.53 -2.05 18.57
N TRP A 269 18.46 -1.62 17.71
CA TRP A 269 18.15 -1.22 16.34
C TRP A 269 17.58 -2.39 15.52
N TRP A 270 18.23 -3.54 15.54
CA TRP A 270 17.77 -4.73 14.80
C TRP A 270 16.43 -5.24 15.32
N ALA A 271 16.22 -5.20 16.64
CA ALA A 271 14.94 -5.54 17.24
C ALA A 271 13.82 -4.56 16.86
N LEU A 272 14.08 -3.26 16.80
CA LEU A 272 13.13 -2.28 16.29
C LEU A 272 12.75 -2.60 14.83
N LEU A 273 13.74 -2.83 13.97
CA LEU A 273 13.50 -3.18 12.57
C LEU A 273 12.69 -4.47 12.42
N ALA A 274 12.91 -5.47 13.28
CA ALA A 274 12.12 -6.69 13.31
C ALA A 274 10.66 -6.43 13.74
N ARG A 275 10.43 -5.57 14.74
CA ARG A 275 9.07 -5.16 15.15
C ARG A 275 8.32 -4.46 14.02
N ILE A 276 8.98 -3.53 13.33
CA ILE A 276 8.35 -2.75 12.25
C ILE A 276 8.13 -3.61 11.01
N GLY A 277 9.12 -4.43 10.65
CA GLY A 277 9.07 -5.33 9.50
C GLY A 277 8.17 -6.54 9.68
N GLY A 278 7.88 -6.94 10.92
CA GLY A 278 7.10 -8.13 11.24
C GLY A 278 7.80 -9.44 10.82
N GLN A 279 9.14 -9.43 10.74
CA GLN A 279 9.92 -10.56 10.26
C GLN A 279 11.25 -10.70 11.02
N SER A 280 11.70 -11.95 11.16
CA SER A 280 12.97 -12.38 11.73
C SER A 280 13.42 -13.61 10.91
N PRO A 281 14.66 -13.71 10.41
CA PRO A 281 15.79 -12.81 10.68
C PRO A 281 15.70 -11.46 9.95
N VAL A 282 16.37 -10.46 10.50
CA VAL A 282 16.61 -9.16 9.86
C VAL A 282 18.00 -9.14 9.25
N ASN A 283 18.11 -8.71 7.99
CA ASN A 283 19.39 -8.51 7.32
C ASN A 283 19.74 -7.02 7.30
N GLY A 284 21.02 -6.70 7.47
CA GLY A 284 21.55 -5.35 7.34
C GLY A 284 23.07 -5.33 7.32
N THR A 285 23.65 -4.17 7.56
CA THR A 285 25.11 -3.97 7.60
C THR A 285 25.53 -3.20 8.83
N VAL A 286 26.66 -3.59 9.41
CA VAL A 286 27.35 -2.83 10.45
C VAL A 286 28.59 -2.21 9.81
N CYS A 287 28.70 -0.90 9.88
CA CYS A 287 29.89 -0.15 9.50
C CYS A 287 30.92 -0.25 10.63
N HIS A 288 32.01 -0.95 10.34
CA HIS A 288 33.11 -1.19 11.26
C HIS A 288 34.35 -0.40 10.85
N ASP A 289 35.02 0.24 11.79
CA ASP A 289 36.29 0.94 11.55
C ASP A 289 37.45 -0.04 11.76
N CYS A 290 38.04 -0.53 10.66
CA CYS A 290 39.10 -1.52 10.72
C CYS A 290 40.39 -1.00 11.38
N ARG A 291 40.56 0.32 11.59
CA ARG A 291 41.69 0.87 12.36
C ARG A 291 41.72 0.35 13.80
N THR A 292 40.56 -0.02 14.34
CA THR A 292 40.45 -0.61 15.68
C THR A 292 41.01 -2.03 15.76
N ASP A 293 41.17 -2.72 14.63
CA ASP A 293 41.77 -4.05 14.54
C ASP A 293 43.29 -3.98 14.32
N TYR A 294 43.76 -2.88 13.74
CA TYR A 294 45.15 -2.68 13.33
C TYR A 294 45.76 -1.46 14.02
N GLY A 295 46.38 -1.68 15.18
CA GLY A 295 46.99 -0.63 16.00
C GLY A 295 47.86 0.40 15.26
N PRO A 296 48.69 0.03 14.25
CA PRO A 296 49.47 1.00 13.48
C PRO A 296 48.67 2.02 12.65
N LEU A 297 47.37 1.79 12.42
CA LEU A 297 46.49 2.68 11.64
C LEU A 297 45.81 3.76 12.49
N VAL A 298 46.05 3.79 13.80
CA VAL A 298 45.48 4.81 14.69
C VAL A 298 45.99 6.18 14.26
N GLY A 299 45.06 7.10 14.00
CA GLY A 299 45.37 8.45 13.50
C GLY A 299 45.53 8.57 11.99
N SER A 300 45.54 7.46 11.24
CA SER A 300 45.54 7.50 9.77
C SER A 300 44.18 7.98 9.23
N LEU A 301 44.21 8.73 8.12
CA LEU A 301 43.02 9.19 7.39
C LEU A 301 42.82 8.39 6.11
N GLY A 302 41.58 8.13 5.73
CA GLY A 302 41.25 7.44 4.48
C GLY A 302 39.87 6.80 4.49
N VAL A 303 39.71 5.69 3.76
CA VAL A 303 38.48 4.87 3.74
C VAL A 303 38.76 3.54 4.46
N PHE A 304 38.61 3.56 5.79
CA PHE A 304 38.81 2.43 6.69
C PHE A 304 37.50 1.75 7.09
N GLU A 305 36.35 2.38 6.85
CA GLU A 305 35.06 1.75 7.07
C GLU A 305 34.89 0.48 6.23
N ARG A 306 34.56 -0.64 6.90
CA ARG A 306 34.13 -1.90 6.31
C ARG A 306 32.65 -2.11 6.60
N ARG A 307 31.88 -2.42 5.55
CA ARG A 307 30.45 -2.76 5.68
C ARG A 307 30.32 -4.26 5.89
N LEU A 308 30.18 -4.69 7.14
CA LEU A 308 30.02 -6.10 7.51
C LEU A 308 28.55 -6.48 7.40
N PRO A 309 28.17 -7.43 6.52
CA PRO A 309 26.79 -7.90 6.45
C PRO A 309 26.44 -8.63 7.75
N VAL A 310 25.26 -8.39 8.31
CA VAL A 310 24.77 -9.10 9.49
C VAL A 310 23.37 -9.65 9.23
N ARG A 311 23.12 -10.85 9.75
CA ARG A 311 21.81 -11.49 9.75
C ARG A 311 21.41 -11.76 11.18
N VAL A 312 20.58 -10.89 11.73
CA VAL A 312 20.17 -10.95 13.14
C VAL A 312 18.89 -11.77 13.24
N ARG A 313 19.01 -12.98 13.79
CA ARG A 313 17.86 -13.81 14.15
C ARG A 313 17.48 -13.49 15.60
N LEU A 314 16.28 -12.95 15.78
CA LEU A 314 15.71 -12.68 17.08
C LEU A 314 14.79 -13.84 17.46
N ASP A 315 15.14 -14.53 18.55
CA ASP A 315 14.28 -15.50 19.23
C ASP A 315 13.39 -14.76 20.23
N ASP A 316 12.09 -15.07 20.24
CA ASP A 316 11.09 -14.38 21.05
C ASP A 316 11.27 -14.61 22.55
N ALA A 317 12.04 -15.63 22.97
CA ALA A 317 12.38 -15.88 24.37
C ALA A 317 13.61 -15.09 24.84
N LEU A 318 14.48 -14.66 23.92
CA LEU A 318 15.73 -14.01 24.26
C LEU A 318 15.53 -12.55 24.68
N SER A 319 16.42 -12.10 25.55
CA SER A 319 16.52 -10.69 25.90
C SER A 319 17.33 -9.92 24.84
N LEU A 320 17.32 -8.58 24.90
CA LEU A 320 18.18 -7.79 24.02
C LEU A 320 19.66 -7.95 24.34
N ILE A 321 20.01 -8.22 25.61
CA ILE A 321 21.42 -8.40 25.96
C ILE A 321 21.94 -9.73 25.41
N ASP A 322 21.14 -10.80 25.45
CA ASP A 322 21.49 -12.08 24.81
C ASP A 322 21.65 -11.92 23.30
N THR A 323 20.76 -11.15 22.68
CA THR A 323 20.86 -10.79 21.26
C THR A 323 22.15 -10.03 20.97
N ALA A 324 22.56 -9.10 21.83
CA ALA A 324 23.80 -8.34 21.69
C ALA A 324 25.04 -9.26 21.79
N CYS A 325 25.02 -10.27 22.66
CA CYS A 325 26.08 -11.27 22.76
C CYS A 325 26.21 -12.11 21.47
N HIS A 326 25.10 -12.64 20.94
CA HIS A 326 25.14 -13.39 19.67
C HIS A 326 25.57 -12.51 18.49
N LEU A 327 25.14 -11.24 18.48
CA LEU A 327 25.58 -10.28 17.48
C LEU A 327 27.09 -10.03 17.56
N ASN A 328 27.66 -9.96 18.77
CA ASN A 328 29.10 -9.82 18.96
C ASN A 328 29.87 -10.99 18.35
N GLU A 329 29.44 -12.23 18.59
CA GLU A 329 30.09 -13.42 18.01
C GLU A 329 30.06 -13.36 16.47
N THR A 330 28.93 -12.96 15.88
CA THR A 330 28.78 -12.81 14.43
C THR A 330 29.66 -11.71 13.86
N ILE A 331 29.66 -10.52 14.50
CA ILE A 331 30.47 -9.38 14.06
C ILE A 331 31.96 -9.72 14.18
N ASP A 332 32.37 -10.36 15.28
CA ASP A 332 33.77 -10.74 15.48
C ASP A 332 34.24 -11.74 14.43
N GLU A 333 33.41 -12.75 14.10
CA GLU A 333 33.69 -13.67 13.01
C GLU A 333 33.84 -12.94 11.66
N HIS A 334 33.00 -11.94 11.40
CA HIS A 334 33.02 -11.16 10.16
C HIS A 334 34.21 -10.18 10.11
N ARG A 335 34.66 -9.62 11.24
CA ARG A 335 35.84 -8.77 11.35
C ARG A 335 37.10 -9.49 10.88
N HIS A 336 37.27 -10.76 11.26
CA HIS A 336 38.40 -11.59 10.81
C HIS A 336 38.41 -11.83 9.29
N ARG A 337 37.29 -11.60 8.59
CA ARG A 337 37.12 -11.86 7.14
C ARG A 337 36.73 -10.63 6.34
N GLN A 338 36.87 -9.44 6.94
CA GLN A 338 36.33 -8.18 6.41
C GLN A 338 36.89 -7.79 5.04
N GLU A 339 38.14 -8.17 4.72
CA GLU A 339 38.78 -7.83 3.45
C GLU A 339 38.30 -8.67 2.25
N THR A 340 37.52 -9.72 2.51
CA THR A 340 37.01 -10.65 1.47
C THR A 340 35.50 -10.55 1.23
N VAL A 341 34.82 -9.60 1.89
CA VAL A 341 33.37 -9.40 1.78
C VAL A 341 33.01 -9.11 0.31
N PRO A 342 32.16 -9.93 -0.33
CA PRO A 342 31.73 -9.68 -1.70
C PRO A 342 31.06 -8.32 -1.87
N ALA A 343 31.36 -7.62 -2.97
CA ALA A 343 30.74 -6.33 -3.28
C ALA A 343 29.20 -6.39 -3.30
N SER A 344 28.62 -7.51 -3.74
CA SER A 344 27.17 -7.74 -3.72
C SER A 344 26.57 -7.75 -2.31
N LEU A 345 27.36 -8.12 -1.29
CA LEU A 345 26.95 -8.13 0.11
C LEU A 345 27.14 -6.76 0.79
N SER A 346 28.22 -6.05 0.45
CA SER A 346 28.56 -4.75 1.04
C SER A 346 27.80 -3.56 0.42
N SER A 347 27.27 -3.73 -0.79
CA SER A 347 26.43 -2.73 -1.51
C SER A 347 24.92 -2.90 -1.30
N HIS A 348 24.51 -3.67 -0.29
CA HIS A 348 23.11 -3.98 -0.08
C HIS A 348 22.28 -2.76 0.36
N ARG A 349 21.08 -2.64 -0.23
CA ARG A 349 20.08 -1.57 -0.04
C ARG A 349 19.35 -1.66 1.32
N LEU A 350 20.08 -1.93 2.38
CA LEU A 350 19.55 -2.26 3.71
C LEU A 350 19.82 -1.16 4.72
N ALA A 351 19.16 -1.26 5.87
CA ALA A 351 19.47 -0.48 7.06
C ALA A 351 20.94 -0.72 7.45
N SER A 352 21.76 0.31 7.29
CA SER A 352 23.15 0.33 7.72
C SER A 352 23.24 1.00 9.10
N LEU A 353 24.21 0.60 9.93
CA LEU A 353 24.43 1.21 11.23
C LEU A 353 25.92 1.48 11.43
N ARG A 354 26.24 2.67 11.93
CA ARG A 354 27.59 3.09 12.30
C ARG A 354 27.63 3.59 13.73
N THR A 355 28.75 3.37 14.42
CA THR A 355 29.05 4.00 15.70
C THR A 355 30.27 4.89 15.55
N LEU A 356 30.13 6.15 15.95
CA LEU A 356 31.19 7.16 15.99
C LEU A 356 31.45 7.54 17.45
N VAL A 357 32.71 7.80 17.78
CA VAL A 357 33.10 8.29 19.10
C VAL A 357 33.40 9.77 19.00
N TRP A 358 32.71 10.59 19.80
CA TRP A 358 33.01 12.00 19.96
C TRP A 358 33.42 12.25 21.41
N ASP A 359 34.72 12.44 21.61
CA ASP A 359 35.33 12.80 22.88
C ASP A 359 36.19 14.04 22.66
N SER A 360 35.62 15.22 22.92
CA SER A 360 36.36 16.48 22.81
C SER A 360 36.86 16.88 24.19
N ALA A 361 38.15 16.68 24.45
CA ALA A 361 38.85 17.21 25.62
C ALA A 361 38.90 18.77 25.62
N VAL A 362 38.55 19.39 24.49
CA VAL A 362 38.66 20.82 24.24
C VAL A 362 37.39 21.57 24.63
N GLY A 363 37.46 22.35 25.72
CA GLY A 363 36.68 23.56 25.98
C GLY A 363 35.17 23.55 25.66
N GLN A 364 34.43 22.50 26.01
CA GLN A 364 32.98 22.38 25.73
C GLN A 364 32.60 22.41 24.23
N ALA A 365 33.50 22.05 23.30
CA ALA A 365 33.13 21.95 21.90
C ALA A 365 32.04 20.88 21.69
N ARG A 366 30.98 21.24 20.96
CA ARG A 366 29.79 20.41 20.80
C ARG A 366 29.69 19.90 19.36
N LEU A 367 29.55 18.59 19.20
CA LEU A 367 29.20 18.02 17.90
C LEU A 367 27.76 18.40 17.55
N VAL A 368 27.59 19.12 16.45
CA VAL A 368 26.29 19.52 15.93
C VAL A 368 25.72 18.41 15.05
N GLY A 369 26.55 17.80 14.20
CA GLY A 369 26.15 16.65 13.40
C GLY A 369 27.24 16.15 12.47
N VAL A 370 26.98 14.99 11.90
CA VAL A 370 27.81 14.34 10.88
C VAL A 370 26.93 14.11 9.66
N HIS A 371 27.42 14.47 8.48
CA HIS A 371 26.80 14.18 7.21
C HIS A 371 27.58 13.07 6.51
N ALA A 372 26.84 12.03 6.16
CA ALA A 372 27.27 10.87 5.41
C ALA A 372 26.42 10.79 4.13
N PRO A 373 27.02 10.80 2.93
CA PRO A 373 26.25 10.63 1.71
C PRO A 373 25.75 9.19 1.61
N LEU A 374 24.51 9.04 1.15
CA LEU A 374 23.85 7.74 1.00
C LEU A 374 23.80 7.29 -0.46
N GLY A 375 23.85 5.98 -0.66
CA GLY A 375 23.41 5.35 -1.89
C GLY A 375 21.88 5.36 -2.03
N ARG A 376 21.40 5.03 -3.23
CA ARG A 376 19.96 4.94 -3.52
C ARG A 376 19.29 3.81 -2.73
N ALA A 377 18.11 4.09 -2.20
CA ALA A 377 17.31 3.23 -1.34
C ALA A 377 18.01 2.78 -0.05
N GLU A 378 19.10 3.45 0.34
CA GLU A 378 19.75 3.21 1.63
C GLU A 378 19.03 3.98 2.76
N CYS A 379 19.15 3.42 3.96
CA CYS A 379 18.75 4.03 5.22
C CYS A 379 19.87 3.72 6.21
N HIS A 380 20.39 4.73 6.92
CA HIS A 380 21.59 4.61 7.73
C HIS A 380 21.41 5.25 9.09
N LEU A 381 21.78 4.53 10.15
CA LEU A 381 21.77 5.02 11.53
C LEU A 381 23.19 5.32 12.00
N ASP A 382 23.51 6.59 12.18
CA ASP A 382 24.75 7.04 12.80
C ASP A 382 24.53 7.25 14.31
N LEU A 383 25.17 6.42 15.12
CA LEU A 383 25.21 6.55 16.57
C LEU A 383 26.46 7.34 16.98
N VAL A 384 26.32 8.33 17.87
CA VAL A 384 27.46 9.06 18.43
C VAL A 384 27.55 8.80 19.93
N THR A 385 28.68 8.24 20.35
CA THR A 385 28.98 7.91 21.75
C THR A 385 30.10 8.78 22.30
N ASP A 386 30.15 8.96 23.62
CA ASP A 386 31.35 9.47 24.29
C ASP A 386 32.42 8.37 24.45
N ALA A 387 33.60 8.69 24.99
CA ALA A 387 34.67 7.71 25.20
C ALA A 387 34.32 6.57 26.19
N ARG A 388 33.23 6.70 26.97
CA ARG A 388 32.72 5.64 27.86
C ARG A 388 31.66 4.77 27.17
N GLY A 389 31.30 5.10 25.93
CA GLY A 389 30.26 4.42 25.17
C GLY A 389 28.84 4.93 25.43
N ALA A 390 28.67 6.05 26.15
CA ALA A 390 27.34 6.63 26.39
C ALA A 390 26.84 7.30 25.12
N LEU A 391 25.66 6.89 24.64
CA LEU A 391 25.03 7.50 23.46
C LEU A 391 24.59 8.94 23.78
N THR A 392 25.07 9.90 23.00
CA THR A 392 24.79 11.33 23.17
C THR A 392 23.81 11.86 22.13
N GLN A 393 23.88 11.33 20.91
CA GLN A 393 22.97 11.64 19.82
C GLN A 393 23.00 10.52 18.79
N PHE A 394 21.97 10.48 17.95
CA PHE A 394 21.98 9.69 16.73
C PHE A 394 21.28 10.41 15.60
N THR A 395 21.60 10.02 14.37
CA THR A 395 20.94 10.51 13.16
C THR A 395 20.52 9.32 12.31
N LEU A 396 19.24 9.27 11.96
CA LEU A 396 18.73 8.33 10.96
C LEU A 396 18.56 9.07 9.64
N THR A 397 19.32 8.68 8.62
CA THR A 397 19.29 9.29 7.29
C THR A 397 18.70 8.29 6.30
N GLY A 398 17.79 8.71 5.43
CA GLY A 398 17.20 7.85 4.40
C GLY A 398 16.98 8.55 3.07
N ASP A 399 17.11 7.80 1.98
CA ASP A 399 16.71 8.22 0.64
C ASP A 399 15.20 8.44 0.58
N THR A 400 14.74 9.67 0.30
CA THR A 400 13.31 10.01 0.28
C THR A 400 12.54 9.51 -0.95
N SER A 401 13.25 9.08 -1.99
CA SER A 401 12.66 8.33 -3.11
C SER A 401 12.26 6.92 -2.69
N ALA A 402 12.93 6.36 -1.68
CA ALA A 402 12.58 5.08 -1.08
C ALA A 402 11.70 5.27 0.17
N TYR A 403 12.12 6.07 1.15
CA TYR A 403 11.47 6.19 2.46
C TYR A 403 10.90 7.59 2.66
N PRO A 404 9.59 7.77 2.86
CA PRO A 404 9.03 9.09 3.18
C PRO A 404 9.73 9.72 4.39
N ALA A 405 10.00 11.03 4.35
CA ALA A 405 10.66 11.75 5.44
C ALA A 405 9.98 11.52 6.81
N GLU A 406 8.64 11.56 6.83
CA GLU A 406 7.84 11.29 8.03
C GLU A 406 8.07 9.87 8.60
N ALA A 407 8.31 8.87 7.73
CA ALA A 407 8.59 7.51 8.19
C ALA A 407 9.98 7.41 8.84
N ILE A 408 10.95 8.17 8.34
CA ILE A 408 12.30 8.28 8.94
C ILE A 408 12.21 8.97 10.30
N ASP A 409 11.44 10.05 10.44
CA ASP A 409 11.23 10.71 11.74
C ASP A 409 10.56 9.78 12.76
N VAL A 410 9.53 9.06 12.35
CA VAL A 410 8.82 8.11 13.22
C VAL A 410 9.74 6.99 13.67
N LEU A 411 10.57 6.44 12.77
CA LEU A 411 11.50 5.37 13.14
C LEU A 411 12.57 5.87 14.12
N ALA A 412 13.06 7.10 13.94
CA ALA A 412 13.97 7.74 14.88
C ALA A 412 13.32 7.95 16.26
N ASP A 413 12.07 8.41 16.31
CA ASP A 413 11.32 8.57 17.57
C ASP A 413 11.07 7.23 18.29
N GLN A 414 10.76 6.18 17.53
CA GLN A 414 10.56 4.83 18.05
C GLN A 414 11.86 4.25 18.62
N TYR A 415 13.00 4.49 17.96
CA TYR A 415 14.31 4.09 18.47
C TYR A 415 14.64 4.82 19.78
N LEU A 416 14.43 6.15 19.84
CA LEU A 416 14.62 6.90 21.09
C LEU A 416 13.68 6.39 22.20
N THR A 417 12.42 6.09 21.88
CA THR A 417 11.45 5.53 22.83
C THR A 417 11.92 4.18 23.37
N MET A 418 12.43 3.31 22.50
CA MET A 418 12.98 2.01 22.87
C MET A 418 14.18 2.13 23.81
N LEU A 419 15.10 3.04 23.52
CA LEU A 419 16.26 3.33 24.37
C LEU A 419 15.85 3.88 25.74
N ALA A 420 14.89 4.81 25.77
CA ALA A 420 14.35 5.36 27.01
C ALA A 420 13.64 4.28 27.84
N SER A 421 12.88 3.39 27.19
CA SER A 421 12.19 2.26 27.79
C SER A 421 13.15 1.27 28.45
N LEU A 422 14.30 0.99 27.81
CA LEU A 422 15.38 0.19 28.38
C LEU A 422 16.04 0.88 29.58
N ALA A 423 16.35 2.18 29.46
CA ALA A 423 17.01 2.94 30.51
C ALA A 423 16.13 3.14 31.77
N ALA A 424 14.80 3.15 31.62
CA ALA A 424 13.88 3.40 32.72
C ALA A 424 13.93 2.31 33.82
N GLN A 425 14.22 1.05 33.47
CA GLN A 425 14.29 -0.07 34.41
C GLN A 425 15.31 -1.10 33.93
N ALA A 426 16.43 -1.24 34.63
CA ALA A 426 17.51 -2.16 34.25
C ALA A 426 17.03 -3.63 34.09
N SER A 427 16.02 -4.06 34.85
CA SER A 427 15.42 -5.40 34.71
C SER A 427 14.73 -5.65 33.36
N ARG A 428 14.39 -4.59 32.59
CA ARG A 428 13.85 -4.74 31.23
C ARG A 428 14.90 -5.24 30.24
N ALA A 429 16.19 -5.07 30.54
CA ALA A 429 17.26 -5.61 29.70
C ALA A 429 17.26 -7.15 29.69
N ASP A 430 16.71 -7.79 30.73
CA ASP A 430 16.55 -9.24 30.85
C ASP A 430 15.14 -9.72 30.39
N ALA A 431 14.23 -8.80 30.08
CA ALA A 431 12.92 -9.15 29.56
C ALA A 431 13.04 -9.58 28.09
N PRO A 432 12.15 -10.46 27.60
CA PRO A 432 12.04 -10.73 26.17
C PRO A 432 11.97 -9.45 25.36
N TRP A 433 12.77 -9.35 24.29
CA TRP A 433 12.94 -8.11 23.53
C TRP A 433 11.61 -7.50 23.02
N ARG A 434 10.58 -8.32 22.78
CA ARG A 434 9.23 -7.88 22.39
C ARG A 434 8.49 -7.08 23.46
N LYS A 435 8.84 -7.24 24.73
CA LYS A 435 8.21 -6.52 25.86
C LYS A 435 8.76 -5.11 26.05
N ILE A 436 9.75 -4.72 25.26
CA ILE A 436 10.32 -3.38 25.33
C ILE A 436 9.41 -2.44 24.52
N ASP A 437 8.96 -1.39 25.20
CA ASP A 437 8.08 -0.39 24.58
C ASP A 437 8.82 0.39 23.49
N ILE A 438 8.27 0.40 22.28
CA ILE A 438 8.78 1.20 21.15
C ILE A 438 7.79 2.28 20.70
N THR A 439 6.61 2.33 21.35
CA THR A 439 5.58 3.34 21.12
C THR A 439 5.41 4.12 22.41
N SER A 440 5.41 5.46 22.34
CA SER A 440 5.20 6.29 23.53
C SER A 440 3.79 6.10 24.10
N ASN A 441 3.61 6.30 25.41
CA ASN A 441 2.30 6.23 26.07
C ASN A 441 1.25 7.15 25.42
N VAL A 442 1.67 8.32 24.93
CA VAL A 442 0.80 9.28 24.23
C VAL A 442 0.31 8.72 22.90
N GLN A 443 1.21 8.14 22.11
CA GLN A 443 0.86 7.49 20.84
C GLN A 443 -0.01 6.25 21.07
N GLN A 444 0.34 5.41 22.02
CA GLN A 444 -0.45 4.23 22.38
C GLN A 444 -1.87 4.63 22.80
N SER A 445 -2.02 5.66 23.62
CA SER A 445 -3.33 6.20 24.03
C SER A 445 -4.12 6.74 22.84
N ARG A 446 -3.45 7.41 21.88
CA ARG A 446 -4.10 7.89 20.65
C ARG A 446 -4.70 6.74 19.83
N TYR A 447 -3.95 5.65 19.63
CA TYR A 447 -4.43 4.50 18.85
C TYR A 447 -5.47 3.67 19.59
N MET A 448 -5.31 3.50 20.91
CA MET A 448 -6.29 2.83 21.75
C MET A 448 -7.66 3.50 21.72
N ASN A 449 -7.66 4.84 21.70
CA ASN A 449 -8.86 5.68 21.70
C ASN A 449 -9.28 6.11 20.29
N TRP A 450 -8.71 5.51 19.23
CA TRP A 450 -9.09 5.83 17.87
C TRP A 450 -10.44 5.18 17.51
N SER A 451 -11.50 5.89 17.86
CA SER A 451 -12.89 5.52 17.62
C SER A 451 -13.66 6.65 16.93
N GLY A 452 -14.75 6.31 16.28
CA GLY A 452 -15.70 7.29 15.77
C GLY A 452 -16.44 7.98 16.92
N PRO A 453 -17.15 9.07 16.62
CA PRO A 453 -17.90 9.82 17.64
C PRO A 453 -18.97 8.92 18.28
N ALA A 454 -19.33 9.25 19.52
CA ALA A 454 -20.50 8.65 20.14
C ALA A 454 -21.76 9.17 19.43
N LEU A 455 -22.64 8.26 19.01
CA LEU A 455 -23.94 8.58 18.44
C LEU A 455 -25.02 7.93 19.28
N ALA A 456 -25.96 8.72 19.78
CA ALA A 456 -27.15 8.19 20.44
C ALA A 456 -28.09 7.62 19.37
N VAL A 457 -28.13 6.30 19.27
CA VAL A 457 -28.99 5.60 18.30
C VAL A 457 -30.30 5.24 18.99
N PRO A 458 -31.47 5.64 18.46
CA PRO A 458 -32.76 5.22 18.98
C PRO A 458 -32.90 3.69 19.00
N ASP A 459 -33.59 3.13 19.99
CA ASP A 459 -33.93 1.70 20.05
C ASP A 459 -35.08 1.37 19.08
N GLU A 460 -34.85 1.63 17.80
CA GLU A 460 -35.83 1.56 16.73
C GLU A 460 -35.30 0.74 15.54
N THR A 461 -36.09 0.70 14.46
CA THR A 461 -35.76 0.03 13.20
C THR A 461 -35.88 1.02 12.05
N VAL A 462 -35.30 0.70 10.88
CA VAL A 462 -35.49 1.51 9.65
C VAL A 462 -36.97 1.73 9.26
N ILE A 463 -37.85 0.79 9.65
CA ILE A 463 -39.30 0.93 9.47
C ILE A 463 -39.91 2.07 10.32
N HIS A 464 -39.35 2.37 11.50
CA HIS A 464 -39.80 3.51 12.29
C HIS A 464 -39.46 4.82 11.60
N ALA A 465 -38.27 4.92 10.97
CA ALA A 465 -37.89 6.07 10.15
C ALA A 465 -38.85 6.26 8.95
N LEU A 466 -39.16 5.17 8.23
CA LEU A 466 -40.16 5.18 7.14
C LEU A 466 -41.50 5.75 7.61
N LEU A 467 -42.04 5.24 8.73
CA LEU A 467 -43.33 5.70 9.26
C LEU A 467 -43.29 7.15 9.72
N ARG A 468 -42.17 7.60 10.29
CA ARG A 468 -41.96 8.98 10.72
C ARG A 468 -41.97 9.93 9.52
N HIS A 469 -41.24 9.60 8.44
CA HIS A 469 -41.29 10.41 7.21
C HIS A 469 -42.66 10.39 6.53
N ALA A 470 -43.38 9.27 6.58
CA ALA A 470 -44.76 9.19 6.08
C ALA A 470 -45.74 10.08 6.88
N GLN A 471 -45.44 10.39 8.15
CA GLN A 471 -46.22 11.30 8.98
C GLN A 471 -45.77 12.76 8.82
N ASP A 472 -44.46 13.01 8.87
CA ASP A 472 -43.89 14.37 8.92
C ASP A 472 -43.83 15.02 7.54
N THR A 473 -43.54 14.24 6.48
CA THR A 473 -43.36 14.72 5.10
C THR A 473 -44.07 13.83 4.07
N PRO A 474 -45.39 13.58 4.22
CA PRO A 474 -46.14 12.55 3.48
C PRO A 474 -46.07 12.68 1.96
N GLY A 475 -45.99 13.90 1.43
CA GLY A 475 -45.97 14.19 0.00
C GLY A 475 -44.58 14.35 -0.62
N ALA A 476 -43.50 14.21 0.16
CA ALA A 476 -42.14 14.23 -0.39
C ALA A 476 -41.79 12.87 -1.02
N ASN A 477 -40.99 12.90 -2.09
CA ASN A 477 -40.58 11.70 -2.82
C ASN A 477 -39.66 10.83 -1.96
N ALA A 478 -40.04 9.56 -1.78
CA ALA A 478 -39.26 8.56 -1.04
C ALA A 478 -38.43 7.68 -1.96
N VAL A 479 -39.03 7.17 -3.05
CA VAL A 479 -38.37 6.26 -3.98
C VAL A 479 -38.82 6.52 -5.42
N GLU A 480 -37.91 6.41 -6.38
CA GLU A 480 -38.15 6.61 -7.81
C GLU A 480 -37.35 5.58 -8.64
N GLY A 481 -37.97 5.00 -9.67
CA GLY A 481 -37.33 4.08 -10.62
C GLY A 481 -38.27 3.67 -11.75
N GLU A 482 -37.75 3.47 -12.98
CA GLU A 482 -38.51 3.01 -14.17
C GLU A 482 -39.91 3.64 -14.37
N GLY A 483 -40.02 4.97 -14.22
CA GLY A 483 -41.29 5.70 -14.42
C GLY A 483 -42.27 5.63 -13.24
N ARG A 484 -41.92 4.91 -12.17
CA ARG A 484 -42.66 4.87 -10.91
C ARG A 484 -41.98 5.79 -9.89
N ARG A 485 -42.79 6.61 -9.22
CA ARG A 485 -42.36 7.52 -8.17
C ARG A 485 -43.36 7.42 -7.02
N LEU A 486 -42.87 7.13 -5.82
CA LEU A 486 -43.69 7.03 -4.63
C LEU A 486 -43.25 8.08 -3.62
N THR A 487 -44.24 8.76 -3.05
CA THR A 487 -44.07 9.59 -1.86
C THR A 487 -43.88 8.75 -0.61
N TRP A 488 -43.47 9.36 0.51
CA TRP A 488 -43.32 8.66 1.79
C TRP A 488 -44.62 7.99 2.26
N SER A 489 -45.76 8.66 2.08
CA SER A 489 -47.08 8.11 2.47
C SER A 489 -47.49 6.93 1.59
N GLU A 490 -47.26 7.01 0.27
CA GLU A 490 -47.54 5.92 -0.67
C GLU A 490 -46.64 4.71 -0.41
N LEU A 491 -45.33 4.93 -0.21
CA LEU A 491 -44.38 3.86 0.12
C LEU A 491 -44.79 3.14 1.41
N ALA A 492 -45.17 3.87 2.46
CA ALA A 492 -45.62 3.28 3.72
C ALA A 492 -46.89 2.44 3.55
N SER A 493 -47.85 2.90 2.72
CA SER A 493 -49.09 2.18 2.42
C SER A 493 -48.83 0.86 1.68
N GLU A 494 -47.94 0.87 0.69
CA GLU A 494 -47.57 -0.34 -0.05
C GLU A 494 -46.78 -1.33 0.81
N VAL A 495 -45.84 -0.84 1.61
CA VAL A 495 -45.10 -1.65 2.60
C VAL A 495 -46.06 -2.31 3.59
N LEU A 496 -47.09 -1.59 4.05
CA LEU A 496 -48.13 -2.14 4.92
C LEU A 496 -48.91 -3.27 4.21
N THR A 497 -49.34 -3.04 2.97
CA THR A 497 -50.09 -4.03 2.18
C THR A 497 -49.29 -5.31 1.96
N VAL A 498 -48.04 -5.18 1.50
CA VAL A 498 -47.17 -6.34 1.22
C VAL A 498 -46.82 -7.07 2.52
N SER A 499 -46.54 -6.35 3.62
CA SER A 499 -46.20 -6.99 4.91
C SER A 499 -47.37 -7.75 5.52
N ALA A 500 -48.59 -7.23 5.40
CA ALA A 500 -49.81 -7.95 5.80
C ALA A 500 -50.00 -9.24 4.98
N ASN A 501 -49.82 -9.16 3.66
CA ASN A 501 -49.92 -10.32 2.77
C ASN A 501 -48.85 -11.38 3.02
N LEU A 502 -47.64 -10.98 3.43
CA LEU A 502 -46.59 -11.90 3.87
C LEU A 502 -47.01 -12.65 5.15
N GLN A 503 -47.58 -11.94 6.13
CA GLN A 503 -48.04 -12.57 7.38
C GLN A 503 -49.23 -13.50 7.17
N ALA A 504 -50.18 -13.13 6.29
CA ALA A 504 -51.29 -13.99 5.89
C ALA A 504 -50.80 -15.32 5.28
N ARG A 505 -49.58 -15.34 4.72
CA ARG A 505 -48.91 -16.51 4.16
C ARG A 505 -47.95 -17.21 5.12
N GLY A 506 -48.02 -16.88 6.41
CA GLY A 506 -47.31 -17.60 7.47
C GLY A 506 -45.99 -16.99 7.92
N VAL A 507 -45.56 -15.85 7.35
CA VAL A 507 -44.35 -15.16 7.84
C VAL A 507 -44.59 -14.62 9.26
N ARG A 508 -43.64 -14.87 10.17
CA ARG A 508 -43.64 -14.42 11.56
C ARG A 508 -42.35 -13.69 11.90
N THR A 509 -42.35 -13.04 13.07
CA THR A 509 -41.16 -12.37 13.59
C THR A 509 -40.02 -13.37 13.84
N GLY A 510 -38.83 -13.08 13.34
CA GLY A 510 -37.65 -13.94 13.44
C GLY A 510 -37.42 -14.86 12.25
N ASP A 511 -38.40 -15.00 11.36
CA ASP A 511 -38.28 -15.78 10.13
C ASP A 511 -37.38 -15.10 9.10
N THR A 512 -37.05 -15.85 8.04
CA THR A 512 -36.39 -15.33 6.84
C THR A 512 -37.32 -15.41 5.63
N VAL A 513 -37.23 -14.41 4.74
CA VAL A 513 -37.95 -14.38 3.45
C VAL A 513 -36.93 -14.18 2.35
N ALA A 514 -36.88 -15.09 1.38
CA ALA A 514 -35.98 -14.91 0.23
C ALA A 514 -36.57 -13.91 -0.76
N LEU A 515 -35.73 -13.06 -1.36
CA LEU A 515 -36.13 -12.08 -2.37
C LEU A 515 -35.38 -12.35 -3.66
N ALA A 516 -36.08 -12.90 -4.65
CA ALA A 516 -35.59 -13.18 -6.00
C ALA A 516 -36.17 -12.14 -6.97
N MET A 517 -35.64 -10.92 -6.91
CA MET A 517 -36.20 -9.76 -7.62
C MET A 517 -35.07 -8.93 -8.25
N PRO A 518 -35.27 -8.37 -9.45
CA PRO A 518 -34.34 -7.39 -10.01
C PRO A 518 -34.33 -6.09 -9.19
N ARG A 519 -33.36 -5.21 -9.46
CA ARG A 519 -33.24 -3.90 -8.81
C ARG A 519 -34.34 -2.95 -9.30
N THR A 520 -35.49 -2.95 -8.62
CA THR A 520 -36.66 -2.11 -8.92
C THR A 520 -37.27 -1.48 -7.66
N VAL A 521 -38.30 -0.63 -7.82
CA VAL A 521 -39.07 -0.05 -6.71
C VAL A 521 -39.79 -1.14 -5.91
N GLU A 522 -40.31 -2.16 -6.59
CA GLU A 522 -40.98 -3.32 -5.99
C GLU A 522 -40.04 -4.11 -5.08
N MET A 523 -38.77 -4.27 -5.46
CA MET A 523 -37.76 -4.90 -4.60
C MET A 523 -37.57 -4.11 -3.29
N VAL A 524 -37.53 -2.77 -3.36
CA VAL A 524 -37.43 -1.91 -2.17
C VAL A 524 -38.65 -2.10 -1.27
N ILE A 525 -39.85 -2.14 -1.85
CA ILE A 525 -41.10 -2.40 -1.10
C ILE A 525 -41.05 -3.78 -0.43
N ALA A 526 -40.68 -4.83 -1.16
CA ALA A 526 -40.62 -6.20 -0.63
C ALA A 526 -39.62 -6.33 0.53
N LEU A 527 -38.47 -5.67 0.44
CA LEU A 527 -37.46 -5.61 1.48
C LEU A 527 -37.99 -4.94 2.76
N LEU A 528 -38.57 -3.76 2.62
CA LEU A 528 -39.14 -3.01 3.75
C LEU A 528 -40.36 -3.74 4.34
N ALA A 529 -41.19 -4.36 3.51
CA ALA A 529 -42.34 -5.14 3.95
C ALA A 529 -41.93 -6.39 4.73
N THR A 530 -40.85 -7.06 4.32
CA THR A 530 -40.28 -8.20 5.05
C THR A 530 -39.83 -7.77 6.44
N MET A 531 -39.09 -6.66 6.55
CA MET A 531 -38.70 -6.09 7.84
C MET A 531 -39.90 -5.65 8.68
N ARG A 532 -40.92 -5.05 8.05
CA ARG A 532 -42.16 -4.62 8.73
C ARG A 532 -42.92 -5.80 9.33
N ALA A 533 -42.85 -6.97 8.69
CA ALA A 533 -43.40 -8.22 9.21
C ALA A 533 -42.58 -8.83 10.37
N GLY A 534 -41.41 -8.25 10.69
CA GLY A 534 -40.48 -8.72 11.72
C GLY A 534 -39.53 -9.82 11.24
N ALA A 535 -39.48 -10.09 9.93
CA ALA A 535 -38.62 -11.09 9.31
C ALA A 535 -37.37 -10.43 8.69
N ALA A 536 -36.33 -11.24 8.49
CA ALA A 536 -35.13 -10.82 7.79
C ALA A 536 -35.19 -11.20 6.31
N TYR A 537 -34.85 -10.27 5.42
CA TYR A 537 -34.78 -10.61 4.00
C TYR A 537 -33.47 -11.34 3.65
N VAL A 538 -33.54 -12.24 2.67
CA VAL A 538 -32.40 -12.97 2.10
C VAL A 538 -32.39 -12.72 0.59
N PRO A 539 -31.59 -11.77 0.10
CA PRO A 539 -31.58 -11.42 -1.32
C PRO A 539 -30.92 -12.52 -2.15
N LEU A 540 -31.54 -12.83 -3.28
CA LEU A 540 -31.05 -13.76 -4.29
C LEU A 540 -30.82 -12.97 -5.59
N ASP A 541 -29.58 -13.01 -6.09
CA ASP A 541 -29.26 -12.32 -7.33
C ASP A 541 -29.74 -13.15 -8.53
N PRO A 542 -30.50 -12.56 -9.48
CA PRO A 542 -30.94 -13.27 -10.70
C PRO A 542 -29.82 -13.81 -11.57
N SER A 543 -28.62 -13.25 -11.47
CA SER A 543 -27.45 -13.71 -12.23
C SER A 543 -26.79 -14.96 -11.63
N TRP A 544 -27.19 -15.40 -10.43
CA TRP A 544 -26.58 -16.56 -9.78
C TRP A 544 -27.04 -17.88 -10.41
N PRO A 545 -26.15 -18.87 -10.57
CA PRO A 545 -26.56 -20.20 -10.98
C PRO A 545 -27.52 -20.85 -9.96
N ALA A 546 -28.42 -21.70 -10.44
CA ALA A 546 -29.42 -22.39 -9.63
C ALA A 546 -28.80 -23.15 -8.43
N ALA A 547 -27.62 -23.76 -8.60
CA ALA A 547 -26.92 -24.46 -7.54
C ALA A 547 -26.56 -23.54 -6.36
N ARG A 548 -26.14 -22.30 -6.64
CA ARG A 548 -25.83 -21.31 -5.60
C ARG A 548 -27.09 -20.85 -4.88
N ILE A 549 -28.17 -20.60 -5.64
CA ILE A 549 -29.47 -20.24 -5.05
C ILE A 549 -29.94 -21.35 -4.10
N HIS A 550 -29.84 -22.61 -4.51
CA HIS A 550 -30.17 -23.76 -3.67
C HIS A 550 -29.29 -23.84 -2.40
N ALA A 551 -27.98 -23.61 -2.52
CA ALA A 551 -27.06 -23.58 -1.38
C ALA A 551 -27.39 -22.46 -0.38
N VAL A 552 -27.83 -21.29 -0.85
CA VAL A 552 -28.29 -20.19 0.01
C VAL A 552 -29.60 -20.55 0.69
N LEU A 553 -30.59 -21.04 -0.06
CA LEU A 553 -31.91 -21.40 0.46
C LEU A 553 -31.87 -22.52 1.51
N SER A 554 -31.02 -23.54 1.29
CA SER A 554 -30.85 -24.65 2.24
C SER A 554 -30.28 -24.22 3.59
N GLN A 555 -29.42 -23.19 3.61
CA GLN A 555 -28.87 -22.62 4.84
C GLN A 555 -29.81 -21.59 5.48
N ALA A 556 -30.39 -20.71 4.68
CA ALA A 556 -31.26 -19.63 5.13
C ALA A 556 -32.63 -20.11 5.63
N LYS A 557 -33.12 -21.23 5.08
CA LYS A 557 -34.43 -21.85 5.37
C LYS A 557 -35.59 -20.85 5.42
N PRO A 558 -35.79 -20.05 4.35
CA PRO A 558 -36.85 -19.05 4.35
C PRO A 558 -38.24 -19.69 4.31
N VAL A 559 -39.21 -19.01 4.89
CA VAL A 559 -40.63 -19.45 4.90
C VAL A 559 -41.20 -19.48 3.48
N LEU A 560 -40.81 -18.49 2.68
CA LEU A 560 -41.17 -18.36 1.26
C LEU A 560 -40.12 -17.53 0.52
N ALA A 561 -40.16 -17.59 -0.80
CA ALA A 561 -39.43 -16.69 -1.70
C ALA A 561 -40.40 -15.75 -2.43
N VAL A 562 -40.11 -14.46 -2.42
CA VAL A 562 -40.81 -13.46 -3.24
C VAL A 562 -40.10 -13.34 -4.57
N ALA A 563 -40.82 -13.50 -5.68
CA ALA A 563 -40.25 -13.45 -7.02
C ALA A 563 -40.87 -12.33 -7.87
N ALA A 564 -40.07 -11.75 -8.77
CA ALA A 564 -40.52 -10.88 -9.85
C ALA A 564 -39.70 -11.17 -11.12
N PRO A 565 -40.26 -10.94 -12.33
CA PRO A 565 -39.52 -11.14 -13.58
C PRO A 565 -38.15 -10.45 -13.54
N PRO A 566 -37.06 -11.07 -14.04
CA PRO A 566 -37.04 -12.26 -14.88
C PRO A 566 -37.03 -13.60 -14.12
N PHE A 567 -37.22 -13.61 -12.79
CA PHE A 567 -37.37 -14.87 -12.06
C PHE A 567 -38.72 -15.53 -12.36
N GLU A 568 -38.66 -16.66 -13.06
CA GLU A 568 -39.83 -17.50 -13.34
C GLU A 568 -40.16 -18.38 -12.10
N PRO A 569 -41.40 -18.34 -11.57
CA PRO A 569 -41.80 -19.10 -10.38
C PRO A 569 -41.77 -20.63 -10.55
N GLU A 570 -41.73 -21.12 -11.79
CA GLU A 570 -41.95 -22.54 -12.14
C GLU A 570 -40.66 -23.39 -12.18
N ALA A 571 -39.54 -22.89 -11.66
CA ALA A 571 -38.36 -23.75 -11.50
C ALA A 571 -38.66 -24.84 -10.46
N GLU A 572 -38.97 -26.07 -10.91
CA GLU A 572 -39.25 -27.29 -10.12
C GLU A 572 -38.18 -27.65 -9.06
N ALA A 573 -37.09 -26.88 -8.97
CA ALA A 573 -35.93 -27.10 -8.10
C ALA A 573 -35.85 -26.20 -6.85
N THR A 574 -36.82 -25.29 -6.61
CA THR A 574 -36.78 -24.42 -5.42
C THR A 574 -37.40 -25.11 -4.18
N PRO A 575 -36.66 -25.32 -3.08
CA PRO A 575 -37.14 -26.07 -1.91
C PRO A 575 -38.16 -25.31 -1.04
N VAL A 576 -38.64 -24.15 -1.47
CA VAL A 576 -39.50 -23.24 -0.69
C VAL A 576 -40.65 -22.69 -1.55
N PRO A 577 -41.82 -22.35 -0.97
CA PRO A 577 -42.92 -21.74 -1.71
C PRO A 577 -42.49 -20.43 -2.38
N VAL A 578 -42.76 -20.28 -3.67
CA VAL A 578 -42.49 -19.05 -4.44
C VAL A 578 -43.79 -18.26 -4.60
N VAL A 579 -43.75 -16.96 -4.27
CA VAL A 579 -44.90 -16.06 -4.36
C VAL A 579 -44.55 -14.87 -5.24
N PRO A 580 -45.27 -14.62 -6.34
CA PRO A 580 -45.05 -13.44 -7.16
C PRO A 580 -45.31 -12.15 -6.38
N PHE A 581 -44.46 -11.13 -6.54
CA PHE A 581 -44.63 -9.83 -5.89
C PHE A 581 -46.00 -9.21 -6.19
N ALA A 582 -46.47 -9.32 -7.43
CA ALA A 582 -47.77 -8.80 -7.85
C ALA A 582 -48.95 -9.36 -7.04
N VAL A 583 -48.83 -10.58 -6.49
CA VAL A 583 -49.84 -11.18 -5.60
C VAL A 583 -49.79 -10.57 -4.20
N LEU A 584 -48.59 -10.24 -3.71
CA LEU A 584 -48.43 -9.60 -2.39
C LEU A 584 -48.80 -8.11 -2.40
N ALA A 585 -48.73 -7.47 -3.57
CA ALA A 585 -49.10 -6.06 -3.75
C ALA A 585 -50.62 -5.82 -3.83
N GLN A 586 -51.44 -6.88 -3.89
CA GLN A 586 -52.89 -6.73 -3.95
C GLN A 586 -53.47 -6.25 -2.61
N PRO A 587 -54.49 -5.36 -2.62
CA PRO A 587 -55.20 -4.96 -1.41
C PRO A 587 -55.77 -6.17 -0.67
N MET A 588 -55.60 -6.21 0.65
CA MET A 588 -56.14 -7.27 1.50
C MET A 588 -57.51 -6.85 2.09
N ALA A 589 -58.39 -7.82 2.35
CA ALA A 589 -59.62 -7.58 3.10
C ALA A 589 -59.36 -7.65 4.61
N GLY A 590 -59.68 -6.58 5.35
CA GLY A 590 -59.57 -6.49 6.83
C GLY A 590 -58.42 -5.61 7.33
N ASP A 591 -58.47 -5.22 8.62
CA ASP A 591 -57.42 -4.42 9.27
C ASP A 591 -56.21 -5.27 9.68
N ALA A 592 -55.06 -4.99 9.08
CA ALA A 592 -53.79 -5.59 9.48
C ALA A 592 -53.23 -4.91 10.72
N THR A 593 -53.46 -5.47 11.91
CA THR A 593 -52.77 -5.05 13.14
C THR A 593 -51.41 -5.72 13.24
N LEU A 594 -50.40 -5.10 12.63
CA LEU A 594 -49.04 -5.62 12.64
C LEU A 594 -48.26 -5.12 13.86
N ALA A 595 -47.79 -6.03 14.72
CA ALA A 595 -46.82 -5.70 15.75
C ALA A 595 -45.60 -5.01 15.13
N ALA A 596 -45.09 -3.95 15.76
CA ALA A 596 -43.92 -3.24 15.26
C ALA A 596 -42.65 -4.12 15.36
N PRO A 597 -41.76 -4.08 14.36
CA PRO A 597 -40.48 -4.77 14.45
C PRO A 597 -39.63 -4.15 15.57
N ARG A 598 -38.82 -4.96 16.24
CA ARG A 598 -37.96 -4.53 17.36
C ARG A 598 -36.52 -4.40 16.89
N ALA A 599 -35.74 -3.53 17.54
CA ALA A 599 -34.32 -3.35 17.24
C ALA A 599 -33.48 -4.64 17.41
N SER A 600 -33.95 -5.58 18.24
CA SER A 600 -33.34 -6.90 18.44
C SER A 600 -33.66 -7.92 17.34
N ASN A 601 -34.59 -7.62 16.42
CA ASN A 601 -34.87 -8.51 15.29
C ASN A 601 -33.76 -8.41 14.23
N ARG A 602 -33.59 -9.50 13.47
CA ARG A 602 -32.74 -9.52 12.28
C ARG A 602 -33.39 -8.67 11.18
N ALA A 603 -32.60 -7.81 10.55
CA ALA A 603 -33.02 -7.02 9.40
C ALA A 603 -32.79 -7.79 8.09
N TYR A 604 -31.64 -8.45 7.96
CA TYR A 604 -31.28 -9.22 6.76
C TYR A 604 -30.24 -10.30 7.02
N VAL A 605 -30.09 -11.21 6.06
CA VAL A 605 -28.99 -12.17 6.01
C VAL A 605 -28.34 -12.11 4.62
N LEU A 606 -27.06 -11.76 4.56
CA LEU A 606 -26.28 -11.76 3.31
C LEU A 606 -25.33 -12.94 3.28
N PHE A 607 -25.15 -13.55 2.11
CA PHE A 607 -24.25 -14.70 1.94
C PHE A 607 -22.93 -14.29 1.28
N THR A 608 -21.83 -14.51 1.98
CA THR A 608 -20.46 -14.27 1.49
C THR A 608 -19.80 -15.59 1.05
N SER A 609 -18.71 -15.50 0.28
CA SER A 609 -17.86 -16.67 -0.03
C SER A 609 -17.26 -17.24 1.25
N GLY A 610 -17.14 -18.57 1.30
CA GLY A 610 -16.58 -19.26 2.47
C GLY A 610 -15.27 -19.95 2.14
N SER A 611 -14.27 -19.82 3.01
CA SER A 611 -12.96 -20.50 2.88
C SER A 611 -13.06 -22.04 2.79
N THR A 612 -14.18 -22.63 3.23
CA THR A 612 -14.46 -24.08 3.11
C THR A 612 -15.17 -24.46 1.82
N GLY A 613 -15.42 -23.51 0.90
CA GLY A 613 -16.16 -23.72 -0.34
C GLY A 613 -17.69 -23.72 -0.21
N VAL A 614 -18.23 -23.33 0.95
CA VAL A 614 -19.68 -23.21 1.19
C VAL A 614 -20.00 -21.77 1.61
N PRO A 615 -20.98 -21.09 0.98
CA PRO A 615 -21.34 -19.71 1.33
C PRO A 615 -21.70 -19.56 2.81
N LYS A 616 -21.30 -18.46 3.44
CA LYS A 616 -21.58 -18.17 4.86
C LYS A 616 -22.65 -17.09 4.99
N GLY A 617 -23.74 -17.39 5.70
CA GLY A 617 -24.78 -16.40 6.00
C GLY A 617 -24.37 -15.46 7.14
N VAL A 618 -24.37 -14.16 6.89
CA VAL A 618 -24.09 -13.08 7.86
C VAL A 618 -25.42 -12.41 8.24
N PRO A 619 -26.03 -12.77 9.37
CA PRO A 619 -27.23 -12.10 9.86
C PRO A 619 -26.89 -10.73 10.44
N ILE A 620 -27.60 -9.67 10.00
CA ILE A 620 -27.48 -8.32 10.56
C ILE A 620 -28.78 -7.94 11.26
N GLY A 621 -28.67 -7.46 12.49
CA GLY A 621 -29.79 -6.95 13.29
C GLY A 621 -30.17 -5.51 12.95
N HIS A 622 -31.39 -5.12 13.30
CA HIS A 622 -31.82 -3.73 13.16
C HIS A 622 -30.96 -2.76 13.95
N ARG A 623 -30.49 -3.13 15.15
CA ARG A 623 -29.61 -2.27 15.95
C ARG A 623 -28.32 -1.89 15.21
N GLN A 624 -27.64 -2.86 14.61
CA GLN A 624 -26.44 -2.61 13.82
C GLN A 624 -26.75 -1.76 12.58
N LEU A 625 -27.85 -2.10 11.89
CA LEU A 625 -28.26 -1.41 10.67
C LEU A 625 -28.63 0.06 10.91
N VAL A 626 -29.38 0.35 11.98
CA VAL A 626 -29.80 1.71 12.33
C VAL A 626 -28.58 2.53 12.76
N ASN A 627 -27.65 1.96 13.54
CA ASN A 627 -26.38 2.65 13.83
C ASN A 627 -25.65 3.04 12.54
N TYR A 628 -25.50 2.08 11.61
CA TYR A 628 -24.84 2.33 10.33
C TYR A 628 -25.57 3.42 9.52
N ALA A 629 -26.89 3.32 9.38
CA ALA A 629 -27.70 4.21 8.58
C ALA A 629 -27.61 5.67 9.05
N HIS A 630 -27.70 5.92 10.36
CA HIS A 630 -27.52 7.26 10.92
C HIS A 630 -26.06 7.73 10.82
N ALA A 631 -25.10 6.88 11.20
CA ALA A 631 -23.69 7.25 11.17
C ALA A 631 -23.21 7.62 9.75
N ILE A 632 -23.65 6.89 8.73
CA ILE A 632 -23.29 7.18 7.34
C ILE A 632 -24.06 8.37 6.78
N ALA A 633 -25.32 8.56 7.18
CA ALA A 633 -26.10 9.73 6.82
C ALA A 633 -25.44 11.01 7.32
N ASP A 634 -25.03 11.05 8.58
CA ASP A 634 -24.31 12.19 9.17
C ASP A 634 -22.95 12.40 8.47
N ARG A 635 -22.18 11.32 8.26
CA ARG A 635 -20.84 11.38 7.63
C ARG A 635 -20.87 11.93 6.20
N LEU A 636 -21.92 11.59 5.45
CA LEU A 636 -22.15 12.05 4.09
C LEU A 636 -22.98 13.34 4.05
N SER A 637 -23.43 13.84 5.20
CA SER A 637 -24.28 15.04 5.33
C SER A 637 -25.56 14.93 4.51
N LEU A 638 -26.20 13.76 4.58
CA LEU A 638 -27.47 13.48 3.91
C LEU A 638 -28.61 14.26 4.60
N SER A 639 -29.59 14.70 3.83
CA SER A 639 -30.70 15.50 4.31
C SER A 639 -31.94 15.29 3.43
N PRO A 640 -33.13 15.68 3.90
CA PRO A 640 -34.31 15.75 3.06
C PRO A 640 -34.05 16.65 1.85
N GLY A 641 -34.36 16.15 0.65
CA GLY A 641 -34.12 16.85 -0.62
C GLY A 641 -32.97 16.27 -1.44
N HIS A 642 -32.02 15.57 -0.82
CA HIS A 642 -31.01 14.84 -1.58
C HIS A 642 -31.61 13.65 -2.34
N ARG A 643 -30.95 13.28 -3.44
CA ARG A 643 -31.30 12.17 -4.32
C ARG A 643 -30.11 11.21 -4.42
N ILE A 644 -30.31 9.97 -3.98
CA ILE A 644 -29.23 9.00 -3.79
C ILE A 644 -29.46 7.79 -4.68
N ALA A 645 -28.47 7.45 -5.50
CA ALA A 645 -28.59 6.36 -6.46
C ALA A 645 -28.33 4.99 -5.83
N LEU A 646 -29.28 4.07 -5.96
CA LEU A 646 -29.06 2.64 -5.73
C LEU A 646 -28.63 1.99 -7.04
N THR A 647 -27.32 1.77 -7.18
CA THR A 647 -26.68 1.26 -8.43
C THR A 647 -26.16 -0.16 -8.32
N SER A 648 -26.12 -0.71 -7.11
CA SER A 648 -25.52 -2.01 -6.81
C SER A 648 -26.58 -3.04 -6.43
N THR A 649 -26.30 -4.32 -6.67
CA THR A 649 -27.14 -5.42 -6.18
C THR A 649 -27.30 -5.35 -4.65
N VAL A 650 -28.49 -5.68 -4.16
CA VAL A 650 -28.77 -5.83 -2.71
C VAL A 650 -28.34 -7.19 -2.18
N ALA A 651 -27.93 -8.11 -3.06
CA ALA A 651 -27.31 -9.38 -2.69
C ALA A 651 -25.89 -9.22 -2.11
N ALA A 652 -25.31 -8.03 -2.27
CA ALA A 652 -24.17 -7.55 -1.52
C ALA A 652 -24.59 -6.32 -0.70
N ASP A 653 -23.86 -6.06 0.38
CA ASP A 653 -24.14 -4.90 1.24
C ASP A 653 -23.71 -3.56 0.62
N LEU A 654 -23.04 -3.55 -0.55
CA LEU A 654 -22.56 -2.33 -1.17
C LEU A 654 -23.69 -1.31 -1.38
N GLY A 655 -24.86 -1.73 -1.86
CA GLY A 655 -26.02 -0.86 -2.08
C GLY A 655 -26.68 -0.32 -0.80
N ASN A 656 -26.41 -0.93 0.35
CA ASN A 656 -27.08 -0.60 1.62
C ASN A 656 -26.76 0.82 2.12
N THR A 657 -25.63 1.40 1.72
CA THR A 657 -25.31 2.82 2.01
C THR A 657 -26.32 3.75 1.37
N ALA A 658 -26.67 3.51 0.10
CA ALA A 658 -27.65 4.33 -0.61
C ALA A 658 -29.05 4.08 -0.05
N LEU A 659 -29.44 2.80 0.05
CA LEU A 659 -30.77 2.39 0.51
C LEU A 659 -31.07 2.92 1.92
N PHE A 660 -30.29 2.53 2.93
CA PHE A 660 -30.62 2.87 4.31
C PHE A 660 -30.15 4.27 4.71
N GLY A 661 -29.12 4.81 4.06
CA GLY A 661 -28.75 6.22 4.24
C GLY A 661 -29.86 7.17 3.77
N ALA A 662 -30.50 6.87 2.62
CA ALA A 662 -31.65 7.64 2.16
C ALA A 662 -32.83 7.55 3.14
N MET A 663 -33.13 6.35 3.63
CA MET A 663 -34.22 6.11 4.57
C MET A 663 -34.01 6.79 5.93
N ALA A 664 -32.77 6.85 6.43
CA ALA A 664 -32.47 7.53 7.68
C ALA A 664 -32.52 9.07 7.54
N ALA A 665 -32.15 9.59 6.37
CA ALA A 665 -32.08 11.03 6.11
C ALA A 665 -33.38 11.64 5.58
N GLY A 666 -34.40 10.82 5.27
CA GLY A 666 -35.60 11.29 4.56
C GLY A 666 -35.33 11.74 3.12
N ALA A 667 -34.24 11.25 2.50
CA ALA A 667 -33.83 11.56 1.14
C ALA A 667 -34.56 10.66 0.12
N CYS A 668 -34.56 11.06 -1.16
CA CYS A 668 -35.16 10.27 -2.23
C CYS A 668 -34.17 9.20 -2.72
N LEU A 669 -34.57 7.93 -2.65
CA LEU A 669 -33.82 6.82 -3.23
C LEU A 669 -34.15 6.68 -4.72
N VAL A 670 -33.13 6.81 -5.59
CA VAL A 670 -33.27 6.65 -7.03
C VAL A 670 -32.73 5.29 -7.44
N VAL A 671 -33.62 4.38 -7.85
CA VAL A 671 -33.27 3.01 -8.25
C VAL A 671 -32.79 3.01 -9.70
N ALA A 672 -31.49 2.80 -9.92
CA ALA A 672 -30.92 2.71 -11.26
C ALA A 672 -31.21 1.33 -11.87
N THR A 673 -31.47 1.26 -13.16
CA THR A 673 -31.61 -0.03 -13.86
C THR A 673 -30.24 -0.63 -14.19
N GLU A 674 -30.19 -1.89 -14.65
CA GLU A 674 -28.95 -2.43 -15.23
C GLU A 674 -28.56 -1.69 -16.52
N ALA A 675 -29.55 -1.25 -17.30
CA ALA A 675 -29.31 -0.46 -18.51
C ALA A 675 -28.68 0.91 -18.21
N ASP A 676 -29.11 1.58 -17.12
CA ASP A 676 -28.52 2.86 -16.68
C ASP A 676 -27.04 2.73 -16.30
N MET A 677 -26.60 1.52 -15.92
CA MET A 677 -25.22 1.22 -15.51
C MET A 677 -24.43 0.46 -16.60
N ALA A 678 -24.99 0.30 -17.80
CA ALA A 678 -24.42 -0.54 -18.85
C ALA A 678 -23.13 0.02 -19.46
N ASP A 679 -23.03 1.34 -19.59
CA ASP A 679 -21.85 2.05 -20.07
C ASP A 679 -21.80 3.49 -19.55
N GLY A 680 -20.71 4.20 -19.83
CA GLY A 680 -20.52 5.57 -19.38
C GLY A 680 -21.57 6.56 -19.91
N ALA A 681 -22.10 6.34 -21.13
CA ALA A 681 -23.07 7.24 -21.73
C ALA A 681 -24.47 7.02 -21.15
N ALA A 682 -24.84 5.77 -20.88
CA ALA A 682 -26.03 5.42 -20.12
C ALA A 682 -25.96 6.00 -18.70
N PHE A 683 -24.82 5.86 -18.02
CA PHE A 683 -24.60 6.44 -16.69
C PHE A 683 -24.70 7.98 -16.71
N ALA A 684 -24.07 8.64 -17.68
CA ALA A 684 -24.16 10.09 -17.83
C ALA A 684 -25.60 10.57 -18.09
N ARG A 685 -26.37 9.86 -18.94
CA ARG A 685 -27.80 10.12 -19.16
C ARG A 685 -28.61 9.91 -17.90
N PHE A 686 -28.35 8.84 -17.15
CA PHE A 686 -28.99 8.56 -15.86
C PHE A 686 -28.75 9.70 -14.88
N VAL A 687 -27.49 10.10 -14.67
CA VAL A 687 -27.12 11.20 -13.77
C VAL A 687 -27.79 12.50 -14.20
N GLY A 688 -27.72 12.85 -15.48
CA GLY A 688 -28.31 14.09 -16.02
C GLY A 688 -29.84 14.14 -15.93
N ARG A 689 -30.52 13.03 -16.23
CA ARG A 689 -32.00 12.94 -16.20
C ARG A 689 -32.55 12.92 -14.78
N THR A 690 -31.85 12.23 -13.87
CA THR A 690 -32.36 12.00 -12.50
C THR A 690 -31.88 13.01 -11.49
N GLY A 691 -30.82 13.78 -11.79
CA GLY A 691 -30.27 14.77 -10.87
C GLY A 691 -29.80 14.14 -9.54
N VAL A 692 -29.16 12.98 -9.60
CA VAL A 692 -28.63 12.30 -8.41
C VAL A 692 -27.45 13.09 -7.81
N ASP A 693 -27.50 13.29 -6.50
CA ASP A 693 -26.47 14.03 -5.75
C ASP A 693 -25.33 13.12 -5.30
N LEU A 694 -25.65 11.84 -5.05
CA LEU A 694 -24.72 10.86 -4.51
C LEU A 694 -24.86 9.50 -5.18
N VAL A 695 -23.71 8.90 -5.50
CA VAL A 695 -23.60 7.49 -5.88
C VAL A 695 -22.58 6.78 -5.00
N LYS A 696 -22.87 5.53 -4.61
CA LYS A 696 -21.86 4.60 -4.10
C LYS A 696 -21.56 3.55 -5.15
N ILE A 697 -20.28 3.32 -5.43
CA ILE A 697 -19.83 2.45 -6.51
C ILE A 697 -18.43 1.91 -6.21
N THR A 698 -18.05 0.80 -6.84
CA THR A 698 -16.69 0.27 -6.73
C THR A 698 -15.71 1.09 -7.57
N PRO A 699 -14.44 1.22 -7.16
CA PRO A 699 -13.40 1.86 -7.96
C PRO A 699 -13.33 1.33 -9.41
N SER A 700 -13.34 0.01 -9.60
CA SER A 700 -13.25 -0.60 -10.94
C SER A 700 -14.45 -0.28 -11.82
N HIS A 701 -15.66 -0.30 -11.26
CA HIS A 701 -16.86 -0.01 -12.03
C HIS A 701 -16.93 1.48 -12.39
N LEU A 702 -16.53 2.38 -11.48
CA LEU A 702 -16.50 3.80 -11.83
C LEU A 702 -15.43 4.12 -12.88
N ASP A 703 -14.22 3.57 -12.75
CA ASP A 703 -13.15 3.73 -13.73
C ASP A 703 -13.60 3.30 -15.14
N ALA A 704 -14.39 2.23 -15.23
CA ALA A 704 -15.02 1.79 -16.47
C ALA A 704 -15.93 2.85 -17.11
N LEU A 705 -16.79 3.45 -16.29
CA LEU A 705 -17.83 4.38 -16.74
C LEU A 705 -17.27 5.74 -17.14
N VAL A 706 -16.12 6.15 -16.59
CA VAL A 706 -15.56 7.50 -16.79
C VAL A 706 -14.54 7.61 -17.93
N GLN A 707 -14.21 6.53 -18.63
CA GLN A 707 -13.21 6.51 -19.71
C GLN A 707 -13.74 6.92 -21.10
N ILE A 708 -14.92 7.56 -21.19
CA ILE A 708 -15.56 7.98 -22.45
C ILE A 708 -15.53 9.51 -22.65
N ALA A 709 -15.93 10.00 -23.83
CA ALA A 709 -15.70 11.38 -24.27
C ALA A 709 -16.51 12.49 -23.54
N THR A 710 -17.58 12.17 -22.82
CA THR A 710 -18.42 13.15 -22.07
C THR A 710 -18.98 12.57 -20.75
N PRO A 711 -18.14 12.28 -19.75
CA PRO A 711 -18.59 11.75 -18.47
C PRO A 711 -19.26 12.83 -17.63
N VAL A 712 -20.35 12.48 -16.93
CA VAL A 712 -21.05 13.34 -15.96
C VAL A 712 -20.99 12.66 -14.59
N LEU A 713 -20.65 13.44 -13.54
CA LEU A 713 -20.55 12.92 -12.18
C LEU A 713 -21.53 13.62 -11.22
N PRO A 714 -22.11 12.88 -10.26
CA PRO A 714 -22.83 13.47 -9.14
C PRO A 714 -21.89 14.29 -8.24
N ALA A 715 -22.45 15.07 -7.31
CA ALA A 715 -21.66 15.94 -6.43
C ALA A 715 -20.79 15.14 -5.45
N THR A 716 -21.29 13.99 -5.00
CA THR A 716 -20.57 13.09 -4.10
C THR A 716 -20.45 11.69 -4.71
N VAL A 717 -19.24 11.15 -4.69
CA VAL A 717 -18.93 9.77 -5.09
C VAL A 717 -18.36 9.03 -3.88
N VAL A 718 -19.04 7.97 -3.46
CA VAL A 718 -18.56 7.08 -2.40
C VAL A 718 -17.95 5.85 -3.05
N LEU A 719 -16.66 5.65 -2.86
CA LEU A 719 -15.91 4.50 -3.36
C LEU A 719 -15.74 3.46 -2.28
N GLY A 720 -16.13 2.22 -2.55
CA GLY A 720 -15.99 1.15 -1.57
C GLY A 720 -16.06 -0.24 -2.18
N GLY A 721 -15.69 -1.23 -1.39
CA GLY A 721 -15.63 -2.61 -1.84
C GLY A 721 -14.30 -3.00 -2.49
N GLU A 722 -13.43 -2.06 -2.87
CA GLU A 722 -12.08 -2.35 -3.39
C GLU A 722 -11.08 -1.29 -2.90
N ALA A 723 -9.79 -1.54 -3.13
CA ALA A 723 -8.75 -0.53 -2.92
C ALA A 723 -8.92 0.63 -3.93
N THR A 724 -9.03 1.86 -3.42
CA THR A 724 -9.12 3.07 -4.25
C THR A 724 -7.73 3.63 -4.53
N SER A 725 -7.46 4.01 -5.78
CA SER A 725 -6.19 4.64 -6.18
C SER A 725 -6.29 6.16 -6.25
N GLN A 726 -5.16 6.83 -6.00
CA GLN A 726 -5.05 8.28 -6.15
C GLN A 726 -5.27 8.73 -7.62
N ALA A 727 -4.87 7.89 -8.58
CA ALA A 727 -5.05 8.14 -10.00
C ALA A 727 -6.54 8.26 -10.37
N LEU A 728 -7.40 7.38 -9.84
CA LEU A 728 -8.84 7.47 -10.08
C LEU A 728 -9.42 8.78 -9.54
N VAL A 729 -9.05 9.18 -8.32
CA VAL A 729 -9.51 10.46 -7.74
C VAL A 729 -9.09 11.66 -8.60
N ARG A 730 -7.85 11.67 -9.11
CA ARG A 730 -7.37 12.71 -10.04
C ARG A 730 -8.22 12.74 -11.32
N THR A 731 -8.58 11.58 -11.88
CA THR A 731 -9.47 11.47 -13.04
C THR A 731 -10.86 12.04 -12.75
N LEU A 732 -11.46 11.70 -11.61
CA LEU A 732 -12.79 12.21 -11.24
C LEU A 732 -12.81 13.74 -11.11
N ARG A 733 -11.77 14.33 -10.53
CA ARG A 733 -11.67 15.80 -10.40
C ARG A 733 -11.45 16.52 -11.74
N LYS A 734 -10.82 15.86 -12.72
CA LYS A 734 -10.75 16.41 -14.10
C LYS A 734 -12.13 16.48 -14.76
N ILE A 735 -13.04 15.59 -14.38
CA ILE A 735 -14.41 15.55 -14.90
C ILE A 735 -15.28 16.57 -14.17
N ARG A 736 -15.17 16.63 -12.85
CA ARG A 736 -15.90 17.57 -11.99
C ARG A 736 -14.99 18.08 -10.89
N ALA A 737 -14.56 19.34 -10.98
CA ALA A 737 -13.55 19.91 -10.09
C ALA A 737 -13.97 19.91 -8.61
N ASP A 738 -15.25 20.13 -8.32
CA ASP A 738 -15.84 20.18 -6.97
C ASP A 738 -16.33 18.82 -6.46
N VAL A 739 -16.03 17.71 -7.16
CA VAL A 739 -16.53 16.39 -6.76
C VAL A 739 -15.94 15.99 -5.40
N ARG A 740 -16.83 15.66 -4.46
CA ARG A 740 -16.45 15.09 -3.17
C ARG A 740 -16.30 13.59 -3.33
N VAL A 741 -15.09 13.07 -3.10
CA VAL A 741 -14.81 11.63 -3.15
C VAL A 741 -14.57 11.10 -1.75
N VAL A 742 -15.35 10.10 -1.34
CA VAL A 742 -15.24 9.46 -0.03
C VAL A 742 -14.83 8.00 -0.22
N ASN A 743 -13.65 7.62 0.25
CA ASN A 743 -13.23 6.22 0.33
C ASN A 743 -13.91 5.57 1.56
N HIS A 744 -14.53 4.42 1.39
CA HIS A 744 -15.37 3.76 2.40
C HIS A 744 -15.04 2.27 2.48
N TYR A 745 -14.72 1.82 3.70
CA TYR A 745 -14.25 0.46 3.97
C TYR A 745 -15.05 -0.19 5.10
N GLY A 746 -15.42 -1.45 4.87
CA GLY A 746 -15.64 -2.44 5.90
C GLY A 746 -16.12 -3.76 5.31
N PRO A 747 -15.96 -4.86 6.07
CA PRO A 747 -16.51 -6.16 5.72
C PRO A 747 -18.00 -6.28 6.09
N THR A 748 -18.68 -7.29 5.54
CA THR A 748 -20.11 -7.54 5.79
C THR A 748 -20.42 -7.84 7.24
N GLU A 749 -19.50 -8.50 7.94
CA GLU A 749 -19.60 -8.82 9.37
C GLU A 749 -19.63 -7.58 10.28
N THR A 750 -19.27 -6.41 9.75
CA THR A 750 -19.29 -5.12 10.47
C THR A 750 -20.36 -4.18 9.92
N THR A 751 -21.38 -4.72 9.26
CA THR A 751 -22.50 -3.98 8.67
C THR A 751 -22.05 -2.92 7.67
N VAL A 752 -21.85 -3.33 6.40
CA VAL A 752 -21.58 -2.47 5.24
C VAL A 752 -20.22 -1.75 5.23
N GLY A 753 -19.93 -0.96 6.26
CA GLY A 753 -18.67 -0.23 6.37
C GLY A 753 -18.53 0.51 7.70
N VAL A 754 -17.28 0.69 8.13
CA VAL A 754 -16.93 1.22 9.46
C VAL A 754 -15.87 2.31 9.40
N LEU A 755 -15.10 2.41 8.33
CA LEU A 755 -14.05 3.41 8.16
C LEU A 755 -14.29 4.21 6.87
N THR A 756 -13.98 5.49 6.93
CA THR A 756 -14.04 6.42 5.79
C THR A 756 -12.76 7.24 5.69
N HIS A 757 -12.56 7.83 4.52
CA HIS A 757 -11.58 8.88 4.29
C HIS A 757 -12.16 9.86 3.27
N ASP A 758 -12.17 11.15 3.62
CA ASP A 758 -12.50 12.21 2.67
C ASP A 758 -11.26 12.50 1.82
N CYS A 759 -11.35 12.21 0.53
CA CYS A 759 -10.26 12.48 -0.40
C CYS A 759 -10.31 13.98 -0.73
N GLY A 760 -9.76 14.83 0.16
CA GLY A 760 -9.67 16.29 -0.02
C GLY A 760 -8.44 16.72 -0.84
N ASP A 761 -8.30 18.04 -1.09
CA ASP A 761 -7.15 18.61 -1.82
C ASP A 761 -5.85 18.57 -1.01
N ALA A 762 -5.91 18.73 0.32
CA ALA A 762 -4.73 18.76 1.20
C ALA A 762 -4.09 17.39 1.47
N ALA A 763 -4.76 16.28 1.12
CA ALA A 763 -4.11 14.95 1.10
C ALA A 763 -3.13 14.81 -0.08
N LEU A 764 -3.21 15.74 -1.04
CA LEU A 764 -2.33 15.84 -2.20
C LEU A 764 -1.18 16.80 -1.90
N GLY A 765 -0.23 16.38 -1.06
CA GLY A 765 1.12 16.85 -1.34
C GLY A 765 1.46 16.44 -2.77
N ASP A 766 2.21 17.26 -3.51
CA ASP A 766 2.78 16.91 -4.83
C ASP A 766 3.65 15.63 -4.79
N HIS A 767 3.83 15.09 -3.59
CA HIS A 767 4.31 13.75 -3.33
C HIS A 767 3.34 12.72 -3.89
N ASP A 768 3.75 12.11 -5.01
CA ASP A 768 3.19 10.88 -5.53
C ASP A 768 3.26 9.80 -4.44
N ILE A 769 2.22 9.74 -3.60
CA ILE A 769 1.89 8.57 -2.80
C ILE A 769 1.65 7.52 -3.86
N GLY A 770 2.65 6.66 -4.08
CA GLY A 770 2.71 5.78 -5.24
C GLY A 770 1.55 4.80 -5.34
N THR A 771 1.82 3.60 -5.86
CA THR A 771 0.87 2.51 -6.08
C THR A 771 0.07 2.02 -4.85
N LEU A 772 0.21 2.65 -3.68
CA LEU A 772 -0.52 2.31 -2.45
C LEU A 772 -1.97 2.81 -2.48
N PRO A 773 -2.92 2.04 -1.91
CA PRO A 773 -4.32 2.47 -1.80
C PRO A 773 -4.48 3.70 -0.91
N LEU A 774 -5.57 4.45 -1.09
CA LEU A 774 -5.90 5.58 -0.23
C LEU A 774 -6.10 5.14 1.23
N PRO A 775 -5.72 5.98 2.21
CA PRO A 775 -5.82 5.66 3.62
C PRO A 775 -7.27 5.65 4.13
N LEU A 776 -7.44 5.23 5.37
CA LEU A 776 -8.70 5.16 6.11
C LEU A 776 -8.53 5.92 7.44
N THR A 777 -9.06 7.14 7.52
CA THR A 777 -8.70 8.07 8.60
C THR A 777 -9.82 8.38 9.58
N GLN A 778 -11.04 7.95 9.30
CA GLN A 778 -12.22 8.33 10.09
C GLN A 778 -13.14 7.13 10.33
N PRO A 779 -13.18 6.58 11.55
CA PRO A 779 -14.19 5.59 11.90
C PRO A 779 -15.58 6.21 11.95
N LEU A 780 -16.60 5.44 11.57
CA LEU A 780 -18.00 5.80 11.74
C LEU A 780 -18.38 5.78 13.22
N ALA A 781 -19.49 6.45 13.54
CA ALA A 781 -19.95 6.59 14.91
C ALA A 781 -20.16 5.23 15.60
N ASN A 782 -19.81 5.17 16.88
CA ASN A 782 -19.83 3.97 17.72
C ASN A 782 -18.97 2.79 17.21
N CYS A 783 -18.08 3.02 16.23
CA CYS A 783 -17.14 2.03 15.69
C CYS A 783 -15.70 2.39 16.00
N TYR A 784 -14.83 1.39 16.05
CA TYR A 784 -13.39 1.59 16.18
C TYR A 784 -12.65 0.44 15.49
N ALA A 785 -11.38 0.67 15.17
CA ALA A 785 -10.53 -0.38 14.64
C ALA A 785 -9.21 -0.45 15.41
N ARG A 786 -8.58 -1.63 15.35
CA ARG A 786 -7.28 -1.88 15.96
C ARG A 786 -6.39 -2.57 14.94
N VAL A 787 -5.12 -2.18 14.88
CA VAL A 787 -4.09 -2.95 14.17
C VAL A 787 -3.26 -3.66 15.22
N LEU A 788 -3.34 -4.99 15.24
CA LEU A 788 -2.74 -5.85 16.27
C LEU A 788 -1.77 -6.85 15.66
N ASP A 789 -0.76 -7.25 16.43
CA ASP A 789 0.12 -8.37 16.10
C ASP A 789 -0.52 -9.72 16.47
N ASP A 790 0.24 -10.81 16.30
CA ASP A 790 -0.24 -12.18 16.56
C ASP A 790 -0.50 -12.45 18.04
N ASP A 791 0.07 -11.64 18.96
CA ASP A 791 -0.16 -11.69 20.40
C ASP A 791 -1.34 -10.80 20.84
N LEU A 792 -2.09 -10.24 19.88
CA LEU A 792 -3.15 -9.24 20.09
C LEU A 792 -2.66 -7.96 20.78
N SER A 793 -1.39 -7.63 20.66
CA SER A 793 -0.81 -6.37 21.12
C SER A 793 -0.91 -5.30 20.03
N ILE A 794 -1.05 -4.02 20.42
CA ILE A 794 -1.08 -2.92 19.45
C ILE A 794 0.24 -2.85 18.71
N THR A 795 0.17 -2.82 17.37
CA THR A 795 1.35 -2.59 16.56
C THR A 795 1.81 -1.14 16.63
N PRO A 796 3.12 -0.88 16.59
CA PRO A 796 3.66 0.47 16.46
C PRO A 796 3.19 1.17 15.17
N VAL A 797 3.40 2.48 15.11
CA VAL A 797 3.25 3.27 13.88
C VAL A 797 4.10 2.70 12.77
N GLY A 798 3.53 2.58 11.57
CA GLY A 798 4.25 2.04 10.41
C GLY A 798 4.38 0.52 10.36
N ALA A 799 4.25 -0.17 11.51
CA ALA A 799 4.36 -1.62 11.61
C ALA A 799 3.14 -2.34 11.02
N ARG A 800 3.39 -3.49 10.39
CA ARG A 800 2.35 -4.33 9.82
C ARG A 800 1.62 -5.09 10.93
N GLY A 801 0.29 -5.14 10.86
CA GLY A 801 -0.52 -5.97 11.74
C GLY A 801 -1.86 -6.34 11.11
N MET A 802 -2.56 -7.26 11.77
CA MET A 802 -3.91 -7.66 11.41
C MET A 802 -4.90 -6.57 11.81
N LEU A 803 -5.83 -6.23 10.91
CA LEU A 803 -6.90 -5.28 11.18
C LEU A 803 -8.06 -5.99 11.90
N TYR A 804 -8.46 -5.41 13.02
CA TYR A 804 -9.60 -5.81 13.83
C TYR A 804 -10.60 -4.68 13.91
N ILE A 805 -11.89 -5.00 13.91
CA ILE A 805 -12.97 -4.02 13.99
C ILE A 805 -13.84 -4.32 15.19
N GLY A 806 -14.17 -3.28 15.96
CA GLY A 806 -15.08 -3.34 17.09
C GLY A 806 -16.16 -2.26 17.02
N GLY A 807 -17.20 -2.41 17.85
CA GLY A 807 -18.24 -1.41 18.04
C GLY A 807 -19.65 -1.88 17.73
N ALA A 808 -20.58 -0.93 17.63
CA ALA A 808 -22.02 -1.18 17.57
C ALA A 808 -22.51 -1.84 16.27
N GLN A 809 -21.66 -1.90 15.24
CA GLN A 809 -22.00 -2.46 13.93
C GLN A 809 -21.59 -3.93 13.74
N LEU A 810 -21.01 -4.57 14.75
CA LEU A 810 -20.68 -6.00 14.68
C LEU A 810 -21.92 -6.88 14.63
N THR A 811 -21.92 -7.86 13.72
CA THR A 811 -22.86 -8.98 13.75
C THR A 811 -22.65 -9.84 15.00
N ASP A 812 -23.66 -10.66 15.34
CA ASP A 812 -23.57 -11.61 16.43
C ASP A 812 -22.76 -12.87 16.09
N GLY A 813 -22.55 -13.14 14.79
CA GLY A 813 -21.80 -14.28 14.28
C GLY A 813 -22.36 -14.74 12.92
N TYR A 814 -21.98 -15.93 12.48
CA TYR A 814 -22.51 -16.53 11.25
C TYR A 814 -23.74 -17.42 11.52
N LEU A 815 -24.64 -17.52 10.55
CA LEU A 815 -25.86 -18.33 10.66
C LEU A 815 -25.51 -19.82 10.84
N GLY A 816 -25.97 -20.41 11.95
CA GLY A 816 -25.83 -21.85 12.23
C GLY A 816 -24.39 -22.30 12.53
N ARG A 817 -23.49 -21.38 12.89
CA ARG A 817 -22.07 -21.65 13.20
C ARG A 817 -21.71 -21.19 14.62
N ASP A 818 -20.50 -21.52 15.06
CA ASP A 818 -19.97 -21.03 16.33
C ASP A 818 -19.86 -19.50 16.30
N ALA A 819 -20.39 -18.83 17.33
CA ALA A 819 -20.35 -17.38 17.47
C ALA A 819 -18.91 -16.82 17.65
N ARG A 820 -17.94 -17.68 17.96
CA ARG A 820 -16.51 -17.35 18.05
C ARG A 820 -15.79 -17.45 16.70
N GLU A 821 -16.41 -18.03 15.67
CA GLU A 821 -15.78 -18.14 14.34
C GLU A 821 -15.56 -16.74 13.76
N GLY A 822 -14.29 -16.31 13.69
CA GLY A 822 -13.90 -14.98 13.18
C GLY A 822 -13.96 -13.83 14.19
N PHE A 823 -14.36 -14.10 15.44
CA PHE A 823 -14.50 -13.08 16.50
C PHE A 823 -13.63 -13.43 17.71
N VAL A 824 -12.91 -12.44 18.23
CA VAL A 824 -12.07 -12.56 19.42
C VAL A 824 -12.53 -11.57 20.48
N ASP A 825 -12.20 -11.81 21.75
CA ASP A 825 -12.43 -10.84 22.82
C ASP A 825 -11.48 -9.65 22.64
N ASP A 826 -11.96 -8.43 22.92
CA ASP A 826 -11.11 -7.24 22.91
C ASP A 826 -10.24 -7.23 24.20
N PRO A 827 -8.91 -7.45 24.11
CA PRO A 827 -8.06 -7.46 25.30
C PRO A 827 -7.98 -6.10 26.00
N PHE A 828 -8.41 -5.02 25.33
CA PHE A 828 -8.37 -3.66 25.85
C PHE A 828 -9.75 -3.15 26.32
N LYS A 829 -10.83 -3.91 26.05
CA LYS A 829 -12.19 -3.54 26.44
C LYS A 829 -12.97 -4.78 26.90
N PRO A 830 -12.95 -5.09 28.22
CA PRO A 830 -13.62 -6.26 28.77
C PRO A 830 -15.09 -6.37 28.34
N GLY A 831 -15.49 -7.57 27.88
CA GLY A 831 -16.84 -7.86 27.40
C GLY A 831 -17.16 -7.37 25.99
N ALA A 832 -16.26 -6.62 25.33
CA ALA A 832 -16.37 -6.31 23.92
C ALA A 832 -15.72 -7.39 23.05
N ARG A 833 -16.22 -7.54 21.83
CA ARG A 833 -15.65 -8.43 20.80
C ARG A 833 -15.02 -7.60 19.69
N LEU A 834 -14.04 -8.19 19.02
CA LEU A 834 -13.42 -7.73 17.79
C LEU A 834 -13.67 -8.75 16.68
N TYR A 835 -14.00 -8.27 15.49
CA TYR A 835 -13.99 -9.08 14.27
C TYR A 835 -12.60 -9.05 13.65
N ARG A 836 -12.02 -10.23 13.38
CA ARG A 836 -10.73 -10.39 12.68
C ARG A 836 -10.97 -10.34 11.17
N THR A 837 -10.58 -9.26 10.50
CA THR A 837 -10.99 -9.04 9.09
C THR A 837 -10.23 -9.90 8.08
N GLY A 838 -9.04 -10.36 8.45
CA GLY A 838 -8.06 -10.98 7.55
C GLY A 838 -7.28 -9.95 6.69
N ASP A 839 -7.57 -8.66 6.83
CA ASP A 839 -6.83 -7.59 6.18
C ASP A 839 -5.59 -7.22 6.99
N VAL A 840 -4.48 -6.96 6.29
CA VAL A 840 -3.24 -6.44 6.87
C VAL A 840 -3.19 -4.94 6.69
N ALA A 841 -2.85 -4.24 7.75
CA ALA A 841 -2.83 -2.80 7.81
C ALA A 841 -1.67 -2.28 8.65
N ARG A 842 -1.51 -0.96 8.70
CA ARG A 842 -0.60 -0.26 9.63
C ARG A 842 -1.18 1.07 10.07
N TRP A 843 -0.78 1.52 11.25
CA TRP A 843 -1.09 2.87 11.71
C TRP A 843 -0.30 3.93 10.94
N LEU A 844 -0.97 5.03 10.65
CA LEU A 844 -0.37 6.24 10.11
C LEU A 844 0.08 7.18 11.25
N PRO A 845 1.17 7.95 11.10
CA PRO A 845 1.68 8.82 12.17
C PRO A 845 0.67 9.88 12.64
N GLN A 846 -0.03 10.49 11.70
CA GLN A 846 -1.12 11.44 11.92
C GLN A 846 -2.41 10.80 12.49
N GLY A 847 -2.45 9.47 12.63
CA GLY A 847 -3.65 8.71 12.95
C GLY A 847 -4.38 8.22 11.71
N GLY A 848 -5.24 7.22 11.89
CA GLY A 848 -5.80 6.46 10.78
C GLY A 848 -4.92 5.30 10.35
N ILE A 849 -5.40 4.60 9.34
CA ILE A 849 -4.91 3.29 8.94
C ILE A 849 -4.60 3.29 7.46
N GLN A 850 -3.46 2.72 7.10
CA GLN A 850 -3.13 2.35 5.73
C GLN A 850 -3.41 0.86 5.55
N TRP A 851 -4.31 0.52 4.61
CA TRP A 851 -4.52 -0.87 4.20
C TRP A 851 -3.36 -1.32 3.31
N LEU A 852 -2.85 -2.54 3.53
CA LEU A 852 -1.65 -3.08 2.89
C LEU A 852 -1.91 -4.35 2.08
N GLY A 853 -3.08 -4.99 2.23
CA GLY A 853 -3.38 -6.26 1.59
C GLY A 853 -4.21 -7.17 2.47
N ARG A 854 -4.28 -8.44 2.08
CA ARG A 854 -4.83 -9.52 2.90
C ARG A 854 -3.73 -10.47 3.38
N ALA A 855 -3.95 -11.06 4.54
CA ALA A 855 -3.07 -12.10 5.09
C ALA A 855 -3.40 -13.48 4.52
N ASP A 856 -4.63 -13.65 4.02
CA ASP A 856 -5.14 -14.86 3.40
C ASP A 856 -5.19 -14.72 1.87
N GLU A 857 -5.68 -15.76 1.21
CA GLU A 857 -5.78 -15.86 -0.25
C GLU A 857 -7.01 -15.16 -0.82
N GLN A 858 -7.85 -14.58 0.03
CA GLN A 858 -9.06 -13.91 -0.40
C GLN A 858 -8.72 -12.69 -1.26
N VAL A 859 -9.49 -12.51 -2.33
CA VAL A 859 -9.32 -11.39 -3.25
C VAL A 859 -10.63 -10.68 -3.49
N LYS A 860 -10.55 -9.42 -3.91
CA LYS A 860 -11.71 -8.65 -4.36
C LYS A 860 -11.61 -8.42 -5.85
N ILE A 861 -12.56 -8.98 -6.60
CA ILE A 861 -12.61 -8.89 -8.06
C ILE A 861 -13.89 -8.16 -8.44
N ARG A 862 -13.77 -6.95 -8.99
CA ARG A 862 -14.90 -6.10 -9.40
C ARG A 862 -15.91 -5.85 -8.26
N GLY A 863 -15.39 -5.69 -7.04
CA GLY A 863 -16.16 -5.50 -5.81
C GLY A 863 -16.74 -6.77 -5.20
N HIS A 864 -16.58 -7.92 -5.84
CA HIS A 864 -17.01 -9.20 -5.28
C HIS A 864 -15.91 -9.79 -4.41
N ARG A 865 -16.29 -10.22 -3.20
CA ARG A 865 -15.42 -10.97 -2.29
C ARG A 865 -15.32 -12.41 -2.80
N VAL A 866 -14.14 -12.81 -3.29
CA VAL A 866 -13.90 -14.15 -3.86
C VAL A 866 -12.89 -14.90 -3.01
N GLU A 867 -13.23 -16.13 -2.65
CA GLU A 867 -12.33 -17.08 -2.00
C GLU A 867 -11.81 -18.06 -3.06
N PRO A 868 -10.52 -18.05 -3.42
CA PRO A 868 -9.95 -19.01 -4.37
C PRO A 868 -10.26 -20.47 -3.99
N ALA A 869 -10.31 -20.78 -2.69
CA ALA A 869 -10.65 -22.10 -2.17
C ALA A 869 -12.06 -22.59 -2.58
N GLU A 870 -13.04 -21.70 -2.77
CA GLU A 870 -14.38 -22.06 -3.24
C GLU A 870 -14.37 -22.47 -4.71
N ILE A 871 -13.55 -21.79 -5.52
CA ILE A 871 -13.31 -22.13 -6.92
C ILE A 871 -12.53 -23.46 -7.01
N GLU A 872 -11.49 -23.62 -6.20
CA GLU A 872 -10.70 -24.85 -6.10
C GLU A 872 -11.56 -26.05 -5.65
N ALA A 873 -12.53 -25.85 -4.75
CA ALA A 873 -13.46 -26.91 -4.34
C ALA A 873 -14.33 -27.37 -5.53
N VAL A 874 -14.89 -26.44 -6.30
CA VAL A 874 -15.67 -26.78 -7.51
C VAL A 874 -14.82 -27.54 -8.52
N CYS A 875 -13.58 -27.12 -8.76
CA CYS A 875 -12.67 -27.81 -9.66
C CYS A 875 -12.32 -29.24 -9.18
N ARG A 876 -12.14 -29.44 -7.87
CA ARG A 876 -11.81 -30.77 -7.31
C ARG A 876 -12.93 -31.79 -7.47
N ASP A 877 -14.18 -31.34 -7.51
CA ASP A 877 -15.33 -32.24 -7.72
C ASP A 877 -15.41 -32.79 -9.15
N ILE A 878 -14.60 -32.26 -10.09
CA ILE A 878 -14.59 -32.69 -11.48
C ILE A 878 -13.75 -33.98 -11.61
N PRO A 879 -14.34 -35.11 -12.07
CA PRO A 879 -13.60 -36.37 -12.19
C PRO A 879 -12.33 -36.25 -13.04
N GLY A 880 -11.21 -36.68 -12.46
CA GLY A 880 -9.89 -36.72 -13.10
C GLY A 880 -9.07 -35.43 -13.01
N ILE A 881 -9.56 -34.38 -12.33
CA ILE A 881 -8.70 -33.31 -11.82
C ILE A 881 -7.95 -33.83 -10.58
N ALA A 882 -6.63 -33.92 -10.66
CA ALA A 882 -5.78 -34.43 -9.59
C ALA A 882 -5.35 -33.34 -8.59
N GLN A 883 -5.06 -32.14 -9.08
CA GLN A 883 -4.67 -30.98 -8.26
C GLN A 883 -5.23 -29.70 -8.88
N VAL A 884 -5.52 -28.72 -8.05
CA VAL A 884 -5.94 -27.39 -8.48
C VAL A 884 -5.35 -26.32 -7.57
N ALA A 885 -5.03 -25.16 -8.14
CA ALA A 885 -4.74 -23.94 -7.42
C ALA A 885 -5.39 -22.76 -8.16
N VAL A 886 -5.96 -21.81 -7.44
CA VAL A 886 -6.53 -20.59 -8.03
C VAL A 886 -5.75 -19.38 -7.54
N ARG A 887 -5.43 -18.46 -8.46
CA ARG A 887 -4.64 -17.25 -8.17
C ARG A 887 -5.20 -16.06 -8.93
N ALA A 888 -5.15 -14.89 -8.31
CA ALA A 888 -5.42 -13.61 -8.98
C ALA A 888 -4.16 -13.07 -9.68
N TRP A 889 -4.33 -12.50 -10.86
CA TRP A 889 -3.31 -11.89 -11.71
C TRP A 889 -3.70 -10.46 -12.08
N GLY A 890 -2.69 -9.58 -12.25
CA GLY A 890 -2.88 -8.16 -12.51
C GLY A 890 -2.88 -7.29 -11.24
N THR A 891 -3.14 -5.99 -11.39
CA THR A 891 -3.13 -5.01 -10.30
C THR A 891 -4.33 -4.07 -10.37
N GLY A 892 -4.89 -3.70 -9.21
CA GLY A 892 -5.97 -2.73 -9.12
C GLY A 892 -7.22 -3.17 -9.87
N THR A 893 -7.75 -2.30 -10.72
CA THR A 893 -9.01 -2.53 -11.47
C THR A 893 -8.89 -3.59 -12.57
N GLN A 894 -7.67 -4.02 -12.90
CA GLN A 894 -7.38 -5.04 -13.93
C GLN A 894 -7.14 -6.44 -13.35
N THR A 895 -7.44 -6.66 -12.06
CA THR A 895 -7.22 -7.94 -11.40
C THR A 895 -8.20 -9.00 -11.93
N GLN A 896 -7.69 -10.15 -12.38
CA GLN A 896 -8.46 -11.28 -12.91
C GLN A 896 -8.07 -12.60 -12.21
N LEU A 897 -8.90 -13.64 -12.31
CA LEU A 897 -8.65 -14.95 -11.72
C LEU A 897 -8.14 -15.96 -12.76
N ALA A 898 -7.20 -16.81 -12.36
CA ALA A 898 -6.73 -17.96 -13.13
C ALA A 898 -6.81 -19.24 -12.28
N ALA A 899 -7.37 -20.31 -12.85
CA ALA A 899 -7.36 -21.65 -12.26
C ALA A 899 -6.30 -22.51 -12.94
N TYR A 900 -5.41 -23.09 -12.15
CA TYR A 900 -4.37 -24.01 -12.59
C TYR A 900 -4.77 -25.42 -12.21
N VAL A 901 -4.88 -26.31 -13.17
CA VAL A 901 -5.34 -27.69 -12.96
C VAL A 901 -4.31 -28.70 -13.44
N VAL A 902 -4.11 -29.76 -12.67
CA VAL A 902 -3.35 -30.95 -13.10
C VAL A 902 -4.38 -32.04 -13.40
N ALA A 903 -4.50 -32.39 -14.67
CA ALA A 903 -5.56 -33.27 -15.19
C ALA A 903 -4.97 -34.36 -16.10
N PRO A 904 -4.22 -35.34 -15.55
CA PRO A 904 -3.52 -36.33 -16.37
C PRO A 904 -4.52 -37.17 -17.17
N GLY A 905 -4.40 -37.13 -18.50
CA GLY A 905 -5.22 -37.94 -19.42
C GLY A 905 -6.59 -37.35 -19.79
N ILE A 906 -6.88 -36.08 -19.45
CA ILE A 906 -8.11 -35.40 -19.89
C ILE A 906 -7.78 -34.43 -21.03
N ALA A 907 -8.19 -34.77 -22.26
CA ALA A 907 -7.96 -33.94 -23.45
C ALA A 907 -8.67 -32.56 -23.38
N ASP A 908 -9.86 -32.49 -22.76
CA ASP A 908 -10.67 -31.27 -22.69
C ASP A 908 -10.75 -30.67 -21.27
N ALA A 909 -9.70 -30.79 -20.47
CA ALA A 909 -9.72 -30.39 -19.05
C ALA A 909 -10.13 -28.91 -18.88
N GLN A 910 -9.58 -28.03 -19.72
CA GLN A 910 -9.87 -26.60 -19.72
C GLN A 910 -11.37 -26.32 -19.92
N LYS A 911 -11.96 -26.93 -20.96
CA LYS A 911 -13.38 -26.75 -21.30
C LYS A 911 -14.29 -27.29 -20.19
N ARG A 912 -14.03 -28.50 -19.69
CA ARG A 912 -14.82 -29.11 -18.61
C ARG A 912 -14.81 -28.30 -17.33
N VAL A 913 -13.63 -27.75 -16.97
CA VAL A 913 -13.46 -26.88 -15.80
C VAL A 913 -14.22 -25.58 -16.00
N SER A 914 -14.06 -24.89 -17.12
CA SER A 914 -14.78 -23.65 -17.41
C SER A 914 -16.31 -23.83 -17.38
N GLU A 915 -16.83 -24.89 -18.00
CA GLU A 915 -18.26 -25.22 -17.99
C GLU A 915 -18.78 -25.52 -16.57
N ALA A 916 -18.04 -26.32 -15.79
CA ALA A 916 -18.43 -26.65 -14.42
C ALA A 916 -18.43 -25.42 -13.50
N LEU A 917 -17.44 -24.54 -13.65
CA LEU A 917 -17.34 -23.30 -12.88
C LEU A 917 -18.48 -22.33 -13.24
N ALA A 918 -18.76 -22.14 -14.52
CA ALA A 918 -19.87 -21.30 -14.98
C ALA A 918 -21.24 -21.78 -14.48
N ASN A 919 -21.42 -23.10 -14.35
CA ASN A 919 -22.68 -23.68 -13.88
C ASN A 919 -22.87 -23.63 -12.34
N ARG A 920 -21.80 -23.41 -11.56
CA ARG A 920 -21.84 -23.50 -10.09
C ARG A 920 -21.51 -22.20 -9.38
N LEU A 921 -20.78 -21.29 -10.01
CA LEU A 921 -20.29 -20.06 -9.41
C LEU A 921 -20.90 -18.81 -10.07
N PRO A 922 -21.03 -17.69 -9.33
CA PRO A 922 -21.35 -16.40 -9.95
C PRO A 922 -20.35 -16.04 -11.06
N GLY A 923 -20.83 -15.42 -12.13
CA GLY A 923 -19.98 -15.09 -13.29
C GLY A 923 -18.72 -14.29 -12.95
N ALA A 924 -18.78 -13.37 -11.99
CA ALA A 924 -17.63 -12.59 -11.54
C ALA A 924 -16.54 -13.42 -10.82
N TRP A 925 -16.86 -14.65 -10.40
CA TRP A 925 -15.94 -15.56 -9.70
C TRP A 925 -15.34 -16.60 -10.64
N VAL A 926 -15.89 -16.73 -11.85
CA VAL A 926 -15.37 -17.65 -12.86
C VAL A 926 -13.99 -17.14 -13.31
N PRO A 927 -12.92 -17.95 -13.18
CA PRO A 927 -11.60 -17.61 -13.68
C PRO A 927 -11.61 -17.23 -15.15
N ALA A 928 -10.93 -16.14 -15.50
CA ALA A 928 -10.72 -15.72 -16.89
C ALA A 928 -9.81 -16.70 -17.63
N PHE A 929 -8.93 -17.38 -16.90
CA PHE A 929 -8.00 -18.36 -17.44
C PHE A 929 -8.14 -19.70 -16.73
N VAL A 930 -8.05 -20.79 -17.49
CA VAL A 930 -7.91 -22.14 -16.96
C VAL A 930 -6.68 -22.77 -17.61
N VAL A 931 -5.62 -22.95 -16.84
CA VAL A 931 -4.29 -23.39 -17.32
C VAL A 931 -4.07 -24.83 -16.88
N THR A 932 -3.77 -25.72 -17.82
CA THR A 932 -3.42 -27.11 -17.50
C THR A 932 -1.91 -27.23 -17.27
N LEU A 933 -1.52 -27.80 -16.13
CA LEU A 933 -0.12 -28.04 -15.77
C LEU A 933 0.18 -29.54 -15.77
N ALA A 934 1.40 -29.91 -16.17
CA ALA A 934 1.88 -31.27 -16.02
C ALA A 934 2.04 -31.66 -14.54
N THR A 935 2.55 -30.73 -13.72
CA THR A 935 2.69 -30.87 -12.26
C THR A 935 2.49 -29.52 -11.58
N MET A 936 2.02 -29.52 -10.33
CA MET A 936 1.83 -28.29 -9.55
C MET A 936 3.17 -27.86 -8.92
N PRO A 937 3.59 -26.59 -9.05
CA PRO A 937 4.78 -26.07 -8.36
C PRO A 937 4.64 -26.20 -6.84
N ARG A 938 5.72 -26.55 -6.15
CA ARG A 938 5.72 -26.76 -4.69
C ARG A 938 6.90 -26.06 -4.02
N LEU A 939 6.64 -25.56 -2.81
CA LEU A 939 7.65 -25.09 -1.87
C LEU A 939 8.42 -26.28 -1.28
N ALA A 940 9.58 -26.04 -0.67
CA ALA A 940 10.39 -27.07 0.00
C ALA A 940 9.63 -27.83 1.11
N ASN A 941 8.59 -27.21 1.70
CA ASN A 941 7.71 -27.83 2.70
C ASN A 941 6.54 -28.64 2.08
N GLY A 942 6.51 -28.83 0.76
CA GLY A 942 5.51 -29.62 0.05
C GLY A 942 4.19 -28.90 -0.23
N LYS A 943 3.96 -27.67 0.25
CA LYS A 943 2.79 -26.86 -0.11
C LYS A 943 2.90 -26.33 -1.54
N VAL A 944 1.76 -26.01 -2.17
CA VAL A 944 1.74 -25.40 -3.52
C VAL A 944 2.44 -24.05 -3.49
N ASP A 945 3.40 -23.85 -4.39
CA ASP A 945 4.04 -22.56 -4.61
C ASP A 945 3.21 -21.76 -5.62
N ARG A 946 2.29 -20.93 -5.10
CA ARG A 946 1.45 -20.10 -5.96
C ARG A 946 2.21 -18.99 -6.65
N GLN A 947 3.36 -18.55 -6.12
CA GLN A 947 4.17 -17.49 -6.73
C GLN A 947 4.91 -18.01 -7.97
N ALA A 948 5.30 -19.29 -7.96
CA ALA A 948 5.89 -19.98 -9.10
C ALA A 948 4.87 -20.43 -10.17
N LEU A 949 3.58 -20.16 -9.99
CA LEU A 949 2.58 -20.43 -11.04
C LEU A 949 2.87 -19.55 -12.27
N PRO A 950 2.83 -20.12 -13.49
CA PRO A 950 3.18 -19.39 -14.70
C PRO A 950 2.12 -18.34 -15.03
N ASP A 951 2.56 -17.25 -15.67
CA ASP A 951 1.64 -16.21 -16.14
C ASP A 951 0.62 -16.82 -17.13
N PRO A 952 -0.69 -16.70 -16.85
CA PRO A 952 -1.71 -17.31 -17.67
C PRO A 952 -1.75 -16.73 -19.09
N SER A 953 -1.32 -15.47 -19.27
CA SER A 953 -1.30 -14.79 -20.57
C SER A 953 -0.19 -15.28 -21.50
N VAL A 954 0.91 -15.80 -20.94
CA VAL A 954 2.06 -16.36 -21.69
C VAL A 954 1.85 -17.85 -21.98
N THR A 955 1.18 -18.57 -21.07
CA THR A 955 0.97 -20.02 -21.21
C THR A 955 -0.07 -20.34 -22.30
N GLU A 956 -1.11 -19.51 -22.48
CA GLU A 956 -2.02 -19.60 -23.63
C GLU A 956 -1.37 -19.20 -24.97
N GLN A 957 -0.27 -18.42 -24.95
CA GLN A 957 0.51 -18.13 -26.16
C GLN A 957 1.40 -19.30 -26.59
N ALA A 958 1.77 -20.18 -25.66
CA ALA A 958 2.65 -21.32 -25.90
C ALA A 958 1.89 -22.65 -26.17
N GLY A 959 0.63 -22.74 -25.74
CA GLY A 959 -0.23 -23.91 -25.85
C GLY A 959 -1.24 -23.87 -27.01
N GLU A 960 -0.81 -23.51 -28.21
CA GLU A 960 -1.34 -23.89 -29.54
C GLU A 960 -0.74 -22.91 -30.57
N GLY A 961 0.12 -23.44 -31.44
CA GLY A 961 0.74 -22.65 -32.48
C GLY A 961 -0.27 -22.08 -33.47
N THR A 962 -0.18 -20.77 -33.73
CA THR A 962 -0.31 -20.20 -35.08
C THR A 962 -1.52 -20.63 -35.95
N ALA A 963 -2.71 -20.78 -35.38
CA ALA A 963 -3.94 -20.91 -36.18
C ALA A 963 -5.00 -19.91 -35.70
N VAL A 964 -5.30 -18.92 -36.54
CA VAL A 964 -6.55 -18.16 -36.46
C VAL A 964 -7.66 -19.16 -36.80
N ASP A 965 -8.48 -19.58 -35.82
CA ASP A 965 -9.50 -20.62 -36.04
C ASP A 965 -10.36 -20.33 -37.28
N GLU A 966 -10.83 -19.07 -37.45
CA GLU A 966 -11.34 -18.57 -38.73
C GLU A 966 -11.16 -17.04 -38.81
N PRO A 967 -10.65 -16.47 -39.93
CA PRO A 967 -10.55 -15.03 -40.11
C PRO A 967 -11.93 -14.39 -40.35
N PRO A 968 -12.10 -13.09 -40.07
CA PRO A 968 -13.33 -12.38 -40.37
C PRO A 968 -13.62 -12.37 -41.88
N GLN A 969 -14.84 -12.76 -42.28
CA GLN A 969 -15.25 -12.92 -43.68
C GLN A 969 -16.20 -11.81 -44.14
N THR A 970 -17.05 -11.31 -43.25
CA THR A 970 -18.00 -10.25 -43.58
C THR A 970 -17.48 -8.87 -43.17
N PRO A 971 -17.92 -7.77 -43.81
CA PRO A 971 -17.51 -6.42 -43.41
C PRO A 971 -17.86 -6.07 -41.96
N LEU A 972 -18.96 -6.63 -41.44
CA LEU A 972 -19.35 -6.46 -40.05
C LEU A 972 -18.40 -7.23 -39.11
N GLU A 973 -18.06 -8.48 -39.43
CA GLU A 973 -17.06 -9.26 -38.68
C GLU A 973 -15.68 -8.56 -38.69
N ILE A 974 -15.23 -8.05 -39.85
CA ILE A 974 -13.94 -7.35 -39.99
C ILE A 974 -13.91 -6.12 -39.09
N TRP A 975 -14.98 -5.32 -39.11
CA TRP A 975 -15.06 -4.11 -38.30
C TRP A 975 -15.11 -4.42 -36.80
N LEU A 976 -15.93 -5.40 -36.40
CA LEU A 976 -16.04 -5.83 -35.00
C LEU A 976 -14.72 -6.41 -34.49
N ALA A 977 -14.05 -7.27 -35.27
CA ALA A 977 -12.75 -7.85 -34.91
C ALA A 977 -11.71 -6.74 -34.68
N LYS A 978 -11.59 -5.78 -35.61
CA LYS A 978 -10.65 -4.67 -35.48
C LYS A 978 -10.90 -3.81 -34.24
N ARG A 979 -12.16 -3.55 -33.88
CA ARG A 979 -12.51 -2.80 -32.66
C ARG A 979 -12.16 -3.55 -31.37
N LEU A 980 -12.25 -4.88 -31.39
CA LEU A 980 -11.84 -5.73 -30.28
C LEU A 980 -10.32 -5.83 -30.19
N GLU A 981 -9.61 -5.92 -31.32
CA GLU A 981 -8.15 -5.87 -31.41
C GLU A 981 -7.60 -4.56 -30.82
N ASP A 982 -8.18 -3.42 -31.21
CA ASP A 982 -7.87 -2.09 -30.67
C ASP A 982 -8.15 -1.98 -29.16
N LEU A 983 -9.00 -2.84 -28.61
CA LEU A 983 -9.38 -2.82 -27.19
C LEU A 983 -8.47 -3.71 -26.35
N LEU A 984 -8.08 -4.87 -26.89
CA LEU A 984 -7.22 -5.85 -26.23
C LEU A 984 -5.73 -5.62 -26.50
N GLY A 985 -5.37 -4.77 -27.48
CA GLY A 985 -3.98 -4.53 -27.87
C GLY A 985 -3.30 -5.75 -28.49
N ARG A 986 -4.06 -6.58 -29.24
CA ARG A 986 -3.60 -7.86 -29.81
C ARG A 986 -4.04 -7.98 -31.27
N ALA A 987 -3.24 -8.64 -32.12
CA ALA A 987 -3.63 -8.96 -33.51
C ALA A 987 -2.92 -10.24 -34.01
N PRO A 988 -3.58 -11.10 -34.82
CA PRO A 988 -5.00 -11.07 -35.25
C PRO A 988 -5.95 -11.93 -34.37
N ILE A 989 -7.24 -11.51 -34.27
CA ILE A 989 -8.30 -12.24 -33.53
C ILE A 989 -9.19 -13.08 -34.47
N GLY A 990 -9.39 -14.37 -34.14
CA GLY A 990 -10.32 -15.26 -34.85
C GLY A 990 -11.79 -15.04 -34.47
N VAL A 991 -12.71 -15.13 -35.44
CA VAL A 991 -14.12 -14.70 -35.22
C VAL A 991 -15.00 -15.67 -34.45
N THR A 992 -14.57 -16.93 -34.34
CA THR A 992 -15.22 -17.99 -33.57
C THR A 992 -14.70 -18.07 -32.14
N ARG A 993 -13.58 -17.40 -31.83
CA ARG A 993 -12.99 -17.40 -30.50
C ARG A 993 -13.82 -16.52 -29.56
N SER A 994 -14.07 -17.02 -28.36
CA SER A 994 -14.80 -16.27 -27.35
C SER A 994 -13.98 -15.05 -26.91
N LEU A 995 -14.63 -13.89 -26.78
CA LEU A 995 -14.08 -12.67 -26.19
C LEU A 995 -13.47 -12.95 -24.81
N PHE A 996 -14.07 -13.85 -24.02
CA PHE A 996 -13.56 -14.23 -22.70
C PHE A 996 -12.29 -15.09 -22.80
N ALA A 997 -12.23 -15.99 -23.79
CA ALA A 997 -11.03 -16.79 -24.09
C ALA A 997 -9.88 -15.97 -24.73
N LEU A 998 -10.10 -14.68 -24.97
CA LEU A 998 -9.09 -13.73 -25.43
C LEU A 998 -8.57 -12.84 -24.29
N GLY A 999 -8.97 -13.11 -23.05
CA GLY A 999 -8.70 -12.27 -21.87
C GLY A 999 -9.65 -11.09 -21.73
N GLY A 1000 -10.68 -11.00 -22.58
CA GLY A 1000 -11.75 -10.03 -22.44
C GLY A 1000 -12.64 -10.36 -21.24
N ASP A 1001 -13.23 -9.34 -20.64
CA ASP A 1001 -14.07 -9.45 -19.47
C ASP A 1001 -15.31 -8.56 -19.54
N SER A 1002 -16.13 -8.49 -18.48
CA SER A 1002 -17.31 -7.62 -18.45
C SER A 1002 -16.98 -6.16 -18.75
N LEU A 1003 -15.81 -5.67 -18.33
CA LEU A 1003 -15.34 -4.31 -18.64
C LEU A 1003 -15.00 -4.17 -20.13
N THR A 1004 -14.31 -5.16 -20.68
CA THR A 1004 -14.04 -5.29 -22.11
C THR A 1004 -15.35 -5.31 -22.89
N VAL A 1005 -16.37 -6.04 -22.42
CA VAL A 1005 -17.71 -6.07 -23.03
C VAL A 1005 -18.35 -4.68 -23.02
N ILE A 1006 -18.35 -3.99 -21.88
CA ILE A 1006 -18.90 -2.62 -21.77
C ILE A 1006 -18.21 -1.68 -22.76
N ARG A 1007 -16.88 -1.66 -22.79
CA ARG A 1007 -16.10 -0.83 -23.71
C ARG A 1007 -16.32 -1.21 -25.17
N PHE A 1008 -16.43 -2.51 -25.45
CA PHE A 1008 -16.64 -3.02 -26.80
C PHE A 1008 -18.02 -2.62 -27.32
N VAL A 1009 -19.06 -2.81 -26.52
CA VAL A 1009 -20.43 -2.40 -26.80
C VAL A 1009 -20.54 -0.89 -27.04
N ALA A 1010 -19.90 -0.07 -26.19
CA ALA A 1010 -19.87 1.37 -26.37
C ALA A 1010 -19.22 1.76 -27.71
N ARG A 1011 -18.07 1.15 -28.06
CA ARG A 1011 -17.42 1.36 -29.37
C ARG A 1011 -18.29 0.91 -30.54
N ILE A 1012 -19.03 -0.18 -30.41
CA ILE A 1012 -19.99 -0.63 -31.43
C ILE A 1012 -21.08 0.41 -31.62
N GLY A 1013 -21.65 0.92 -30.52
CA GLY A 1013 -22.71 1.92 -30.58
C GLY A 1013 -22.27 3.24 -31.20
N GLU A 1014 -21.08 3.74 -30.82
CA GLU A 1014 -20.48 4.93 -31.44
C GLU A 1014 -20.19 4.74 -32.93
N GLY A 1015 -19.67 3.58 -33.31
CA GLY A 1015 -19.21 3.31 -34.66
C GLY A 1015 -20.32 2.97 -35.67
N LEU A 1016 -21.35 2.24 -35.23
CA LEU A 1016 -22.42 1.75 -36.09
C LEU A 1016 -23.78 2.45 -35.84
N HIS A 1017 -23.84 3.36 -34.87
CA HIS A 1017 -25.06 4.09 -34.49
C HIS A 1017 -26.23 3.16 -34.14
N ILE A 1018 -25.95 2.14 -33.33
CA ILE A 1018 -26.94 1.19 -32.83
C ILE A 1018 -26.79 0.98 -31.33
N GLU A 1019 -27.90 0.67 -30.67
CA GLU A 1019 -27.86 0.25 -29.28
C GLU A 1019 -27.59 -1.26 -29.20
N VAL A 1020 -26.43 -1.59 -28.63
CA VAL A 1020 -26.06 -2.95 -28.28
C VAL A 1020 -26.05 -3.02 -26.76
N LEU A 1021 -26.61 -4.07 -26.17
CA LEU A 1021 -26.60 -4.27 -24.73
C LEU A 1021 -25.48 -5.24 -24.35
N PRO A 1022 -24.77 -5.07 -23.22
CA PRO A 1022 -23.78 -6.04 -22.74
C PRO A 1022 -24.29 -7.48 -22.71
N GLY A 1023 -25.56 -7.67 -22.32
CA GLY A 1023 -26.23 -8.97 -22.30
C GLY A 1023 -26.23 -9.70 -23.65
N GLN A 1024 -26.23 -8.97 -24.77
CA GLN A 1024 -26.15 -9.57 -26.11
C GLN A 1024 -24.77 -10.17 -26.37
N VAL A 1025 -23.70 -9.51 -25.90
CA VAL A 1025 -22.33 -10.04 -26.01
C VAL A 1025 -22.13 -11.23 -25.05
N PHE A 1026 -22.73 -11.22 -23.87
CA PHE A 1026 -22.71 -12.38 -22.97
C PHE A 1026 -23.45 -13.60 -23.56
N ALA A 1027 -24.57 -13.36 -24.26
CA ALA A 1027 -25.33 -14.42 -24.92
C ALA A 1027 -24.60 -15.01 -26.14
N THR A 1028 -23.89 -14.18 -26.90
CA THR A 1028 -23.12 -14.61 -28.08
C THR A 1028 -21.68 -14.07 -28.02
N PRO A 1029 -20.79 -14.68 -27.22
CA PRO A 1029 -19.50 -14.08 -26.86
C PRO A 1029 -18.42 -14.22 -27.94
N THR A 1030 -18.79 -14.39 -29.20
CA THR A 1030 -17.86 -14.51 -30.35
C THR A 1030 -18.18 -13.42 -31.37
N ILE A 1031 -17.19 -12.96 -32.15
CA ILE A 1031 -17.41 -11.93 -33.17
C ILE A 1031 -18.48 -12.38 -34.18
N ARG A 1032 -18.42 -13.65 -34.60
CA ARG A 1032 -19.42 -14.22 -35.51
C ARG A 1032 -20.80 -14.30 -34.88
N GLY A 1033 -20.90 -14.81 -33.65
CA GLY A 1033 -22.17 -14.90 -32.93
C GLY A 1033 -22.83 -13.54 -32.72
N LEU A 1034 -22.02 -12.52 -32.38
CA LEU A 1034 -22.48 -11.15 -32.25
C LEU A 1034 -22.88 -10.54 -33.61
N ALA A 1035 -22.08 -10.74 -34.66
CA ALA A 1035 -22.41 -10.26 -36.00
C ALA A 1035 -23.74 -10.85 -36.51
N SER A 1036 -23.96 -12.15 -36.33
CA SER A 1036 -25.22 -12.81 -36.68
C SER A 1036 -26.40 -12.28 -35.85
N ALA A 1037 -26.22 -12.10 -34.53
CA ALA A 1037 -27.25 -11.55 -33.66
C ALA A 1037 -27.63 -10.11 -34.05
N LEU A 1038 -26.65 -9.28 -34.42
CA LEU A 1038 -26.88 -7.91 -34.89
C LEU A 1038 -27.56 -7.88 -36.27
N GLN A 1039 -27.20 -8.78 -37.18
CA GLN A 1039 -27.84 -8.89 -38.50
C GLN A 1039 -29.29 -9.37 -38.43
N ALA A 1040 -29.62 -10.21 -37.46
CA ALA A 1040 -30.97 -10.72 -37.25
C ALA A 1040 -31.95 -9.69 -36.67
N ARG A 1041 -31.49 -8.47 -36.35
CA ARG A 1041 -32.34 -7.44 -35.75
C ARG A 1041 -33.31 -6.82 -36.77
N PRO A 1042 -34.51 -6.39 -36.33
CA PRO A 1042 -35.52 -5.75 -37.19
C PRO A 1042 -35.08 -4.40 -37.78
N ASP A 1043 -34.10 -3.73 -37.16
CA ASP A 1043 -33.56 -2.41 -37.53
C ASP A 1043 -32.53 -2.45 -38.68
N GLY A 1044 -32.45 -3.58 -39.40
CA GLY A 1044 -31.94 -3.65 -40.78
C GLY A 1044 -30.52 -4.21 -40.89
N GLY A 1045 -30.41 -5.53 -40.98
CA GLY A 1045 -29.15 -6.25 -41.20
C GLY A 1045 -28.28 -5.69 -42.35
N ASP A 1046 -28.87 -5.42 -43.53
CA ASP A 1046 -28.14 -4.84 -44.67
C ASP A 1046 -27.70 -3.39 -44.46
N GLY A 1047 -28.38 -2.65 -43.58
CA GLY A 1047 -27.99 -1.30 -43.17
C GLY A 1047 -26.72 -1.31 -42.32
N LEU A 1048 -26.60 -2.29 -41.42
CA LEU A 1048 -25.42 -2.48 -40.57
C LEU A 1048 -24.18 -2.85 -41.37
N VAL A 1049 -24.31 -3.77 -42.33
CA VAL A 1049 -23.20 -4.17 -43.21
C VAL A 1049 -22.70 -2.98 -44.02
N ARG A 1050 -23.60 -2.15 -44.57
CA ARG A 1050 -23.24 -0.92 -45.30
C ARG A 1050 -22.55 0.12 -44.41
N ARG A 1051 -23.03 0.32 -43.18
CA ARG A 1051 -22.38 1.24 -42.21
C ARG A 1051 -20.98 0.76 -41.83
N ALA A 1052 -20.82 -0.53 -41.56
CA ALA A 1052 -19.52 -1.14 -41.27
C ALA A 1052 -18.55 -0.99 -42.47
N GLN A 1053 -19.02 -1.25 -43.70
CA GLN A 1053 -18.24 -1.03 -44.93
C GLN A 1053 -17.82 0.43 -45.10
N ALA A 1054 -18.75 1.38 -44.93
CA ALA A 1054 -18.45 2.80 -45.02
C ALA A 1054 -17.42 3.22 -43.96
N ARG A 1055 -17.51 2.67 -42.75
CA ARG A 1055 -16.57 2.99 -41.66
C ARG A 1055 -15.19 2.38 -41.89
N LEU A 1056 -15.12 1.14 -42.39
CA LEU A 1056 -13.85 0.53 -42.81
C LEU A 1056 -13.15 1.35 -43.91
N ALA A 1057 -13.92 1.85 -44.87
CA ALA A 1057 -13.39 2.72 -45.93
C ALA A 1057 -12.91 4.08 -45.37
N PHE A 1058 -13.65 4.67 -44.43
CA PHE A 1058 -13.26 5.92 -43.77
C PHE A 1058 -12.00 5.74 -42.91
N ASP A 1059 -11.94 4.70 -42.07
CA ASP A 1059 -10.82 4.41 -41.18
C ASP A 1059 -9.52 4.07 -41.96
N ALA A 1060 -9.63 3.68 -43.24
CA ALA A 1060 -8.49 3.44 -44.13
C ALA A 1060 -7.90 4.72 -44.75
N LEU A 1061 -8.57 5.87 -44.63
CA LEU A 1061 -8.06 7.15 -45.12
C LEU A 1061 -6.96 7.71 -44.19
N PRO A 1062 -5.95 8.43 -44.71
CA PRO A 1062 -5.01 9.20 -43.89
C PRO A 1062 -5.73 10.22 -42.98
N PRO A 1063 -5.17 10.57 -41.80
CA PRO A 1063 -5.83 11.48 -40.84
C PRO A 1063 -6.27 12.81 -41.44
N GLU A 1064 -5.46 13.36 -42.34
CA GLU A 1064 -5.74 14.59 -43.09
C GLU A 1064 -6.92 14.46 -44.07
N ALA A 1065 -7.08 13.30 -44.70
CA ALA A 1065 -8.22 13.01 -45.57
C ALA A 1065 -9.51 12.72 -44.78
N GLN A 1066 -9.40 12.09 -43.61
CA GLN A 1066 -10.52 11.92 -42.68
C GLN A 1066 -11.05 13.28 -42.18
N ALA A 1067 -10.15 14.19 -41.79
CA ALA A 1067 -10.50 15.54 -41.37
C ALA A 1067 -11.18 16.34 -42.49
N ALA A 1068 -10.67 16.26 -43.73
CA ALA A 1068 -11.26 16.90 -44.89
C ALA A 1068 -12.66 16.35 -45.23
N TRP A 1069 -12.86 15.03 -45.11
CA TRP A 1069 -14.16 14.39 -45.33
C TRP A 1069 -15.19 14.83 -44.29
N LEU A 1070 -14.81 14.85 -43.00
CA LEU A 1070 -15.67 15.34 -41.91
C LEU A 1070 -15.99 16.84 -42.04
N ALA A 1071 -15.03 17.65 -42.49
CA ALA A 1071 -15.24 19.08 -42.73
C ALA A 1071 -16.25 19.32 -43.87
N ARG A 1072 -16.17 18.55 -44.96
CA ARG A 1072 -17.15 18.58 -46.07
C ARG A 1072 -18.52 18.10 -45.64
N ALA A 1073 -18.60 17.02 -44.85
CA ALA A 1073 -19.87 16.53 -44.31
C ALA A 1073 -20.55 17.56 -43.40
N ARG A 1074 -19.77 18.26 -42.54
CA ARG A 1074 -20.28 19.36 -41.70
C ARG A 1074 -20.77 20.56 -42.51
N GLN A 1075 -20.08 20.92 -43.60
CA GLN A 1075 -20.55 21.97 -44.51
C GLN A 1075 -21.83 21.57 -45.25
N ALA A 1076 -21.97 20.30 -45.66
CA ALA A 1076 -23.16 19.80 -46.33
C ALA A 1076 -24.39 19.73 -45.40
N SER A 1077 -24.21 19.36 -44.12
CA SER A 1077 -25.30 19.37 -43.13
C SER A 1077 -25.70 20.77 -42.67
N GLY A 1078 -24.75 21.73 -42.62
CA GLY A 1078 -25.05 23.13 -42.31
C GLY A 1078 -25.75 23.91 -43.43
N ALA A 1079 -25.80 23.36 -44.65
CA ALA A 1079 -26.57 23.92 -45.77
C ALA A 1079 -27.98 23.31 -45.91
N ALA A 1080 -28.33 22.34 -45.05
CA ALA A 1080 -29.62 21.64 -45.04
C ALA A 1080 -30.48 21.96 -43.80
N THR A 1081 -30.06 22.93 -42.99
CA THR A 1081 -30.86 23.67 -41.99
C THR A 1081 -31.02 25.10 -42.46
#